data_AF-A0A3P3EX25-F1
#
_entry.id   AF-A0A3P3EX25-F1
#
_cell.length_a   1.000
_cell.length_b   1.000
_cell.length_c   1.000
_cell.angle_alpha   90.00
_cell.angle_beta   90.00
_cell.angle_gamma   90.00
#
_symmetry.space_group_name_H-M   'P 1'
#
loop_
_entity.id
_entity.type
_entity.pdbx_description
1 polymer ?
#
loop_
_entity_poly.entity_id
_entity_poly.type
_entity_poly.pdbx_seq_one_letter_code
_entity_poly.pdbx_strand_id
1 'polypeptide(L)'
;MSETLEDKVRDAFAQGGVLSRAAEQFRERSGQTEMALAVARTIEDGGVLVVEAGTGVGKTFSYLVPALLSGERVLLSTATKTLQDQLFGRDLPRLVEALELPVRTALLKGRASYLCLHRLDLARHDASLPERGSLRTLAKIEQWSKATRTGDLAELPGLDERSPLIPLITSTRENCLGAQCPQFKPCHVNLARREALAADVVVINHHLFFADLAVRETGMAELLPTVSVVVFDEAHQLNETGVQFLGAQLGSGQALDFARDLLGAGLQHARGLVDWQQLVAAVERAARELRLAVGKQWPGTKLRWVGPSPEGIDAQVWQDALEALQQAFEMAAEGLDTVSEISPDFVRLYERAQQLAKRAARFALPCETDSVRWVDVGTQLRLVESPLDIAEAMRTRVLKIGSGTAPEDDDEEAGRAVPEDNGRAWVFTSATLGDEPTLRWFTEPCGLGDAQVLRVQSPFDYAAQAGLYVPRAFPKPNDAAHSARVAQLAARGAAELGGRTLVLTTTLRALRAIGDEMKQQFERLESDLRPEVLVQGELPKRVLMDRFREGADAGRAGCVLVASASFWEGFDAPGDALQLVVIDKLPFPPPNDPLVEARSQRLEAQGRSSFSDYSLPEAAVALKQGAGRLIRRETDCGVLAICDTRLVAMGYGRRLLAALPPMRRLESEADFEAAIGELRNSLSA
;
A
#
# COMPACT_ATOMS: atom_id res chain seq x y z
N MET A 1 -17.66 34.90 -23.28
CA MET A 1 -17.46 33.45 -23.31
C MET A 1 -17.08 33.05 -21.90
N SER A 2 -17.71 32.02 -21.35
CA SER A 2 -17.26 31.45 -20.07
C SER A 2 -15.82 30.99 -20.22
N GLU A 3 -14.96 31.33 -19.28
CA GLU A 3 -13.59 30.80 -19.21
C GLU A 3 -13.66 29.29 -18.96
N THR A 4 -13.00 28.48 -19.79
CA THR A 4 -12.99 27.02 -19.67
C THR A 4 -12.14 26.57 -18.47
N LEU A 5 -12.30 25.33 -18.00
CA LEU A 5 -11.42 24.78 -16.97
C LEU A 5 -9.97 24.72 -17.47
N GLU A 6 -9.77 24.37 -18.75
CA GLU A 6 -8.45 24.42 -19.38
C GLU A 6 -7.79 25.80 -19.29
N ASP A 7 -8.55 26.87 -19.55
CA ASP A 7 -8.04 28.25 -19.47
C ASP A 7 -7.61 28.60 -18.03
N LYS A 8 -8.48 28.33 -17.04
CA LYS A 8 -8.17 28.56 -15.62
C LYS A 8 -6.93 27.80 -15.15
N VAL A 9 -6.81 26.54 -15.59
CA VAL A 9 -5.67 25.69 -15.26
C VAL A 9 -4.40 26.24 -15.91
N ARG A 10 -4.46 26.62 -17.18
CA ARG A 10 -3.32 27.23 -17.88
C ARG A 10 -2.81 28.48 -17.15
N ASP A 11 -3.73 29.35 -16.74
CA ASP A 11 -3.39 30.58 -16.01
C ASP A 11 -2.82 30.31 -14.62
N ALA A 12 -3.28 29.26 -13.93
CA ALA A 12 -2.74 28.86 -12.63
C ALA A 12 -1.28 28.40 -12.72
N PHE A 13 -0.92 27.68 -13.79
CA PHE A 13 0.44 27.14 -14.02
C PHE A 13 1.40 28.09 -14.76
N ALA A 14 0.89 29.14 -15.41
CA ALA A 14 1.71 30.10 -16.14
C ALA A 14 2.73 30.83 -15.24
N GLN A 15 3.85 31.26 -15.83
CA GLN A 15 4.80 32.13 -15.15
C GLN A 15 4.11 33.41 -14.62
N GLY A 16 4.20 33.67 -13.31
CA GLY A 16 3.49 34.77 -12.65
C GLY A 16 2.03 34.48 -12.27
N GLY A 17 1.53 33.29 -12.60
CA GLY A 17 0.24 32.75 -12.19
C GLY A 17 0.17 32.43 -10.69
N VAL A 18 -0.98 31.92 -10.24
CA VAL A 18 -1.28 31.73 -8.81
C VAL A 18 -0.24 30.84 -8.12
N LEU A 19 0.16 29.73 -8.75
CA LEU A 19 1.16 28.81 -8.19
C LEU A 19 2.55 29.43 -8.12
N SER A 20 2.93 30.21 -9.13
CA SER A 20 4.20 30.94 -9.18
C SER A 20 4.27 32.02 -8.09
N ARG A 21 3.15 32.62 -7.71
CA ARG A 21 3.08 33.63 -6.63
C ARG A 21 3.06 33.00 -5.24
N ALA A 22 2.39 31.86 -5.09
CA ALA A 22 2.24 31.18 -3.80
C ALA A 22 3.46 30.34 -3.38
N ALA A 23 4.41 30.10 -4.29
CA ALA A 23 5.58 29.28 -4.04
C ALA A 23 6.82 29.88 -4.69
N GLU A 24 7.73 30.46 -3.89
CA GLU A 24 8.98 31.09 -4.38
C GLU A 24 9.86 30.17 -5.24
N GLN A 25 9.72 28.85 -5.07
CA GLN A 25 10.49 27.83 -5.79
C GLN A 25 9.69 27.18 -6.95
N PHE A 26 8.48 27.64 -7.25
CA PHE A 26 7.70 27.10 -8.36
C PHE A 26 8.34 27.52 -9.69
N ARG A 27 8.60 26.53 -10.54
CA ARG A 27 9.06 26.72 -11.91
C ARG A 27 8.05 26.07 -12.84
N GLU A 28 7.69 26.80 -13.88
CA GLU A 28 6.83 26.26 -14.94
C GLU A 28 7.53 25.08 -15.61
N ARG A 29 6.80 23.96 -15.74
CA ARG A 29 7.28 22.74 -16.39
C ARG A 29 6.26 22.33 -17.44
N SER A 30 6.68 22.26 -18.70
CA SER A 30 5.79 21.93 -19.82
C SER A 30 5.02 20.62 -19.59
N GLY A 31 5.70 19.58 -19.11
CA GLY A 31 5.06 18.30 -18.79
C GLY A 31 4.04 18.37 -17.64
N GLN A 32 4.26 19.26 -16.66
CA GLN A 32 3.32 19.48 -15.57
C GLN A 32 2.02 20.10 -16.08
N THR A 33 2.16 21.11 -16.94
CA THR A 33 1.05 21.81 -17.60
C THR A 33 0.31 20.88 -18.57
N GLU A 34 1.04 20.07 -19.35
CA GLU A 34 0.45 19.08 -20.26
C GLU A 34 -0.44 18.07 -19.51
N MET A 35 0.05 17.51 -18.42
CA MET A 35 -0.74 16.62 -17.56
C MET A 35 -1.95 17.35 -16.98
N ALA A 36 -1.79 18.58 -16.49
CA ALA A 36 -2.88 19.33 -15.87
C ALA A 36 -4.00 19.65 -16.87
N LEU A 37 -3.64 20.02 -18.10
CA LEU A 37 -4.60 20.27 -19.18
C LEU A 37 -5.30 18.99 -19.63
N ALA A 38 -4.60 17.85 -19.67
CA ALA A 38 -5.23 16.57 -19.97
C ALA A 38 -6.25 16.18 -18.90
N VAL A 39 -5.90 16.36 -17.62
CA VAL A 39 -6.84 16.13 -16.50
C VAL A 39 -8.04 17.08 -16.57
N ALA A 40 -7.82 18.37 -16.87
CA ALA A 40 -8.89 19.35 -17.03
C ALA A 40 -9.90 18.92 -18.11
N ARG A 41 -9.41 18.51 -19.29
CA ARG A 41 -10.26 17.97 -20.37
C ARG A 41 -11.05 16.75 -19.95
N THR A 42 -10.42 15.78 -19.29
CA THR A 42 -11.12 14.58 -18.80
C THR A 42 -12.18 14.91 -17.76
N ILE A 43 -11.98 15.97 -16.95
CA ILE A 43 -13.00 16.43 -16.00
C ILE A 43 -14.17 17.09 -16.73
N GLU A 44 -13.92 17.90 -17.76
CA GLU A 44 -14.98 18.58 -18.53
C GLU A 44 -15.76 17.61 -19.42
N ASP A 45 -15.07 16.73 -20.14
CA ASP A 45 -15.66 15.81 -21.14
C ASP A 45 -16.12 14.48 -20.53
N GLY A 46 -15.63 14.15 -19.34
CA GLY A 46 -15.74 12.82 -18.75
C GLY A 46 -14.75 11.80 -19.31
N GLY A 47 -14.88 10.55 -18.87
CA GLY A 47 -14.13 9.42 -19.41
C GLY A 47 -12.91 9.01 -18.57
N VAL A 48 -11.96 8.33 -19.21
CA VAL A 48 -10.87 7.61 -18.51
C VAL A 48 -9.52 8.04 -19.05
N LEU A 49 -8.67 8.57 -18.15
CA LEU A 49 -7.30 9.01 -18.44
C LEU A 49 -6.30 8.21 -17.59
N VAL A 50 -5.28 7.66 -18.25
CA VAL A 50 -4.14 6.99 -17.63
C VAL A 50 -2.87 7.80 -17.93
N VAL A 51 -2.21 8.32 -16.89
CA VAL A 51 -1.02 9.17 -17.00
C VAL A 51 0.19 8.52 -16.34
N GLU A 52 1.19 8.13 -17.13
CA GLU A 52 2.54 7.91 -16.61
C GLU A 52 3.26 9.27 -16.53
N ALA A 53 3.48 9.79 -15.33
CA ALA A 53 4.17 11.06 -15.14
C ALA A 53 5.42 10.90 -14.28
N GLY A 54 6.58 11.06 -14.91
CA GLY A 54 7.89 10.82 -14.31
C GLY A 54 8.11 11.56 -12.97
N THR A 55 9.04 11.07 -12.16
CA THR A 55 9.42 11.74 -10.91
C THR A 55 9.81 13.19 -11.18
N GLY A 56 9.38 14.10 -10.32
CA GLY A 56 9.68 15.54 -10.44
C GLY A 56 8.74 16.34 -11.32
N VAL A 57 7.87 15.71 -12.13
CA VAL A 57 6.87 16.42 -12.95
C VAL A 57 5.96 17.30 -12.10
N GLY A 58 5.67 16.90 -10.87
CA GLY A 58 4.70 17.58 -10.02
C GLY A 58 3.28 17.03 -10.18
N LYS A 59 3.17 15.70 -10.38
CA LYS A 59 1.92 14.92 -10.52
C LYS A 59 0.80 15.40 -9.60
N THR A 60 1.12 15.51 -8.30
CA THR A 60 0.19 15.93 -7.27
C THR A 60 -0.52 17.23 -7.61
N PHE A 61 0.23 18.24 -8.05
CA PHE A 61 -0.34 19.53 -8.40
C PHE A 61 -1.06 19.46 -9.75
N SER A 62 -0.53 18.68 -10.71
CA SER A 62 -1.16 18.50 -12.02
C SER A 62 -2.56 17.91 -11.96
N TYR A 63 -2.87 17.01 -11.02
CA TYR A 63 -4.25 16.53 -10.86
C TYR A 63 -5.05 17.34 -9.84
N LEU A 64 -4.44 17.91 -8.79
CA LEU A 64 -5.17 18.66 -7.76
C LEU A 64 -5.70 19.99 -8.26
N VAL A 65 -4.92 20.74 -9.04
CA VAL A 65 -5.31 22.07 -9.52
C VAL A 65 -6.56 22.01 -10.40
N PRO A 66 -6.62 21.21 -11.49
CA PRO A 66 -7.85 21.06 -12.26
C PRO A 66 -9.00 20.49 -11.43
N ALA A 67 -8.75 19.53 -10.54
CA ALA A 67 -9.78 18.97 -9.66
C ALA A 67 -10.40 20.04 -8.74
N LEU A 68 -9.58 20.90 -8.12
CA LEU A 68 -10.06 21.97 -7.24
C LEU A 68 -10.76 23.09 -8.01
N LEU A 69 -10.21 23.49 -9.17
CA LEU A 69 -10.77 24.56 -10.00
C LEU A 69 -12.07 24.15 -10.71
N SER A 70 -12.33 22.84 -10.86
CA SER A 70 -13.57 22.33 -11.45
C SER A 70 -14.81 22.67 -10.60
N GLY A 71 -14.66 22.76 -9.28
CA GLY A 71 -15.78 22.90 -8.35
C GLY A 71 -16.62 21.61 -8.17
N GLU A 72 -16.24 20.52 -8.83
CA GLU A 72 -16.89 19.22 -8.70
C GLU A 72 -16.57 18.55 -7.37
N ARG A 73 -17.37 17.54 -7.00
CA ARG A 73 -17.01 16.65 -5.89
C ARG A 73 -15.93 15.67 -6.33
N VAL A 74 -14.84 15.61 -5.58
CA VAL A 74 -13.63 14.86 -5.96
C VAL A 74 -13.30 13.80 -4.90
N LEU A 75 -13.02 12.58 -5.39
CA LEU A 75 -12.42 11.52 -4.58
C LEU A 75 -10.96 11.29 -4.99
N LEU A 76 -10.06 11.47 -4.04
CA LEU A 76 -8.62 11.25 -4.21
C LEU A 76 -8.22 9.97 -3.49
N SER A 77 -7.80 8.96 -4.26
CA SER A 77 -7.42 7.64 -3.77
C SER A 77 -5.92 7.45 -3.95
N THR A 78 -5.21 7.17 -2.86
CA THR A 78 -3.76 6.93 -2.88
C THR A 78 -3.41 5.50 -2.49
N ALA A 79 -2.22 5.03 -2.84
CA ALA A 79 -1.78 3.68 -2.48
C ALA A 79 -1.62 3.46 -0.96
N THR A 80 -0.96 4.39 -0.25
CA THR A 80 -0.53 4.18 1.15
C THR A 80 -1.04 5.27 2.10
N LYS A 81 -1.19 4.92 3.39
CA LYS A 81 -1.61 5.88 4.43
C LYS A 81 -0.64 7.05 4.57
N THR A 82 0.67 6.82 4.42
CA THR A 82 1.69 7.88 4.46
C THR A 82 1.50 8.90 3.33
N LEU A 83 1.17 8.44 2.12
CA LEU A 83 0.86 9.34 1.01
C LEU A 83 -0.43 10.11 1.25
N GLN A 84 -1.46 9.50 1.86
CA GLN A 84 -2.67 10.22 2.27
C GLN A 84 -2.35 11.35 3.26
N ASP A 85 -1.56 11.05 4.29
CA ASP A 85 -1.20 12.01 5.33
C ASP A 85 -0.39 13.18 4.75
N GLN A 86 0.50 12.91 3.79
CA GLN A 86 1.23 13.94 3.07
C GLN A 86 0.29 14.80 2.20
N LEU A 87 -0.56 14.15 1.39
CA LEU A 87 -1.49 14.83 0.49
C LEU A 87 -2.45 15.73 1.27
N PHE A 88 -3.05 15.22 2.34
CA PHE A 88 -4.04 15.92 3.14
C PHE A 88 -3.44 16.93 4.12
N GLY A 89 -2.29 16.62 4.73
CA GLY A 89 -1.66 17.47 5.74
C GLY A 89 -0.82 18.60 5.17
N ARG A 90 -0.37 18.51 3.91
CA ARG A 90 0.58 19.47 3.32
C ARG A 90 0.14 19.98 1.95
N ASP A 91 -0.06 19.09 0.98
CA ASP A 91 -0.19 19.50 -0.43
C ASP A 91 -1.55 20.14 -0.72
N LEU A 92 -2.64 19.52 -0.23
CA LEU A 92 -4.00 20.01 -0.44
C LEU A 92 -4.29 21.34 0.28
N PRO A 93 -3.97 21.53 1.58
CA PRO A 93 -4.19 22.81 2.27
C PRO A 93 -3.44 23.96 1.59
N ARG A 94 -2.20 23.71 1.17
CA ARG A 94 -1.37 24.71 0.48
C ARG A 94 -2.00 25.18 -0.84
N LEU A 95 -2.60 24.26 -1.61
CA LEU A 95 -3.26 24.61 -2.87
C LEU A 95 -4.60 25.32 -2.64
N VAL A 96 -5.39 24.89 -1.65
CA VAL A 96 -6.65 25.55 -1.29
C VAL A 96 -6.39 27.00 -0.84
N GLU A 97 -5.36 27.22 -0.02
CA GLU A 97 -4.93 28.56 0.39
C GLU A 97 -4.41 29.38 -0.80
N ALA A 98 -3.54 28.81 -1.63
CA ALA A 98 -2.98 29.50 -2.79
C ALA A 98 -4.06 29.92 -3.81
N LEU A 99 -5.04 29.06 -4.08
CA LEU A 99 -6.12 29.30 -5.02
C LEU A 99 -7.30 30.09 -4.42
N GLU A 100 -7.25 30.40 -3.11
CA GLU A 100 -8.30 31.11 -2.37
C GLU A 100 -9.71 30.47 -2.50
N LEU A 101 -9.76 29.13 -2.56
CA LEU A 101 -11.00 28.40 -2.80
C LEU A 101 -11.73 28.04 -1.49
N PRO A 102 -13.06 28.22 -1.40
CA PRO A 102 -13.84 27.87 -0.22
C PRO A 102 -14.21 26.37 -0.20
N VAL A 103 -13.22 25.48 -0.31
CA VAL A 103 -13.41 24.04 -0.48
C VAL A 103 -13.35 23.32 0.87
N ARG A 104 -14.30 22.42 1.13
CA ARG A 104 -14.26 21.54 2.31
C ARG A 104 -13.53 20.25 1.96
N THR A 105 -12.47 19.95 2.71
CA THR A 105 -11.67 18.75 2.53
C THR A 105 -11.85 17.79 3.71
N ALA A 106 -11.80 16.49 3.45
CA ALA A 106 -11.84 15.47 4.50
C ALA A 106 -10.86 14.31 4.21
N LEU A 107 -10.32 13.72 5.27
CA LEU A 107 -9.48 12.52 5.23
C LEU A 107 -10.24 11.35 5.83
N LEU A 108 -10.38 10.26 5.08
CA LEU A 108 -11.05 9.07 5.56
C LEU A 108 -10.15 7.84 5.43
N LYS A 109 -9.77 7.29 6.59
CA LYS A 109 -8.95 6.07 6.69
C LYS A 109 -9.81 4.84 6.95
N GLY A 110 -9.21 3.65 6.83
CA GLY A 110 -9.84 2.42 7.28
C GLY A 110 -10.05 2.39 8.80
N ARG A 111 -11.08 1.69 9.28
CA ARG A 111 -11.50 1.62 10.71
C ARG A 111 -10.38 1.22 11.68
N ALA A 112 -9.47 0.36 11.24
CA ALA A 112 -8.31 -0.07 12.02
C ALA A 112 -7.27 1.05 12.27
N SER A 113 -7.48 2.24 11.69
CA SER A 113 -6.66 3.43 11.92
C SER A 113 -7.22 4.33 13.02
N TYR A 114 -8.46 4.08 13.46
CA TYR A 114 -9.13 4.88 14.48
C TYR A 114 -9.31 4.09 15.77
N LEU A 115 -9.14 4.76 16.89
CA LEU A 115 -9.49 4.25 18.20
C LEU A 115 -10.99 3.93 18.26
N CYS A 116 -11.33 2.74 18.74
CA CYS A 116 -12.69 2.34 19.02
C CYS A 116 -12.95 2.42 20.53
N LEU A 117 -13.76 3.38 20.97
CA LEU A 117 -14.05 3.60 22.39
C LEU A 117 -14.72 2.39 23.06
N HIS A 118 -15.59 1.67 22.33
CA HIS A 118 -16.21 0.42 22.84
C HIS A 118 -15.15 -0.65 23.09
N ARG A 119 -14.26 -0.88 22.12
CA ARG A 119 -13.24 -1.91 22.25
C ARG A 119 -12.12 -1.53 23.22
N LEU A 120 -11.82 -0.24 23.37
CA LEU A 120 -10.97 0.24 24.45
C LEU A 120 -11.56 -0.13 25.82
N ASP A 121 -12.87 -0.01 25.99
CA ASP A 121 -13.54 -0.40 27.25
C ASP A 121 -13.50 -1.91 27.49
N LEU A 122 -13.72 -2.72 26.44
CA LEU A 122 -13.53 -4.18 26.52
C LEU A 122 -12.09 -4.56 26.90
N ALA A 123 -11.10 -3.93 26.26
CA ALA A 123 -9.69 -4.20 26.50
C ALA A 123 -9.26 -3.86 27.94
N ARG A 124 -9.92 -2.92 28.62
CA ARG A 124 -9.65 -2.59 30.04
C ARG A 124 -10.01 -3.74 30.99
N HIS A 125 -10.99 -4.54 30.60
CA HIS A 125 -11.50 -5.66 31.40
C HIS A 125 -10.96 -7.01 30.93
N ASP A 126 -10.08 -7.02 29.92
CA ASP A 126 -9.47 -8.23 29.38
C ASP A 126 -8.39 -8.77 30.34
N ALA A 127 -8.75 -9.85 31.04
CA ALA A 127 -7.86 -10.54 31.97
C ALA A 127 -6.68 -11.28 31.29
N SER A 128 -6.68 -11.38 29.95
CA SER A 128 -5.68 -12.12 29.17
C SER A 128 -4.48 -11.29 28.71
N LEU A 129 -4.41 -9.99 29.05
CA LEU A 129 -3.30 -9.10 28.68
C LEU A 129 -1.96 -9.56 29.30
N PRO A 130 -1.01 -10.13 28.55
CA PRO A 130 0.09 -10.92 29.14
C PRO A 130 1.29 -10.10 29.66
N GLU A 131 1.37 -8.79 29.40
CA GLU A 131 2.61 -8.02 29.63
C GLU A 131 2.40 -6.75 30.45
N ARG A 132 3.29 -6.52 31.44
CA ARG A 132 3.37 -5.25 32.19
C ARG A 132 3.56 -4.02 31.28
N GLY A 133 4.21 -4.19 30.13
CA GLY A 133 4.38 -3.14 29.11
C GLY A 133 3.07 -2.75 28.44
N SER A 134 2.23 -3.74 28.11
CA SER A 134 0.91 -3.56 27.51
C SER A 134 -0.03 -2.75 28.40
N LEU A 135 -0.03 -2.98 29.72
CA LEU A 135 -0.84 -2.19 30.65
C LEU A 135 -0.46 -0.71 30.67
N ARG A 136 0.85 -0.39 30.63
CA ARG A 136 1.32 1.00 30.58
C ARG A 136 0.91 1.69 29.28
N THR A 137 1.03 1.00 28.15
CA THR A 137 0.64 1.53 26.85
C THR A 137 -0.87 1.72 26.76
N LEU A 138 -1.66 0.77 27.29
CA LEU A 138 -3.12 0.90 27.37
C LEU A 138 -3.54 2.11 28.22
N ALA A 139 -2.91 2.34 29.37
CA ALA A 139 -3.17 3.51 30.20
C ALA A 139 -2.84 4.83 29.46
N LYS A 140 -1.76 4.86 28.67
CA LYS A 140 -1.44 6.02 27.80
C LYS A 140 -2.53 6.24 26.74
N ILE A 141 -3.01 5.18 26.10
CA ILE A 141 -4.09 5.24 25.11
C ILE A 141 -5.37 5.77 25.77
N GLU A 142 -5.72 5.33 26.97
CA GLU A 142 -6.89 5.79 27.72
C GLU A 142 -6.78 7.27 28.12
N GLN A 143 -5.57 7.75 28.44
CA GLN A 143 -5.35 9.17 28.66
C GLN A 143 -5.53 9.97 27.36
N TRP A 144 -4.95 9.48 26.26
CA TRP A 144 -5.03 10.14 24.95
C TRP A 144 -6.45 10.14 24.38
N SER A 145 -7.26 9.10 24.62
CA SER A 145 -8.65 9.00 24.15
C SER A 145 -9.54 10.14 24.65
N LYS A 146 -9.16 10.79 25.76
CA LYS A 146 -9.87 11.94 26.34
C LYS A 146 -9.48 13.27 25.69
N ALA A 147 -8.34 13.32 24.98
CA ALA A 147 -7.78 14.53 24.38
C ALA A 147 -7.89 14.57 22.85
N THR A 148 -7.88 13.41 22.18
CA THR A 148 -7.97 13.34 20.73
C THR A 148 -9.34 13.76 20.21
N ARG A 149 -9.36 14.46 19.07
CA ARG A 149 -10.59 14.83 18.35
C ARG A 149 -10.93 13.83 17.26
N THR A 150 -9.93 13.44 16.47
CA THR A 150 -10.08 12.56 15.32
C THR A 150 -10.08 11.09 15.71
N GLY A 151 -9.41 10.73 16.82
CA GLY A 151 -9.16 9.35 17.21
C GLY A 151 -8.21 8.59 16.30
N ASP A 152 -7.47 9.29 15.42
CA ASP A 152 -6.49 8.66 14.53
C ASP A 152 -5.25 8.21 15.31
N LEU A 153 -4.97 6.91 15.28
CA LEU A 153 -3.84 6.33 16.01
C LEU A 153 -2.48 6.86 15.53
N ALA A 154 -2.38 7.40 14.31
CA ALA A 154 -1.14 8.01 13.80
C ALA A 154 -0.74 9.28 14.58
N GLU A 155 -1.70 9.92 15.27
CA GLU A 155 -1.46 11.09 16.12
C GLU A 155 -0.91 10.71 17.50
N LEU A 156 -1.02 9.44 17.93
CA LEU A 156 -0.59 9.01 19.25
C LEU A 156 0.94 8.84 19.32
N PRO A 157 1.67 9.70 20.07
CA PRO A 157 3.12 9.65 20.08
C PRO A 157 3.64 8.37 20.76
N GLY A 158 4.55 7.67 20.08
CA GLY A 158 5.25 6.51 20.63
C GLY A 158 4.45 5.20 20.63
N LEU A 159 3.31 5.13 19.95
CA LEU A 159 2.64 3.86 19.65
C LEU A 159 3.35 3.18 18.47
N ASP A 160 3.92 1.99 18.69
CA ASP A 160 4.42 1.14 17.59
C ASP A 160 3.23 0.60 16.78
N GLU A 161 3.25 0.73 15.45
CA GLU A 161 2.25 0.18 14.53
C GLU A 161 2.11 -1.35 14.65
N ARG A 162 3.13 -2.03 15.18
CA ARG A 162 3.14 -3.49 15.45
C ARG A 162 2.63 -3.83 16.85
N SER A 163 2.16 -2.85 17.61
CA SER A 163 1.68 -3.07 18.98
C SER A 163 0.55 -4.10 19.01
N PRO A 164 0.64 -5.15 19.85
CA PRO A 164 -0.41 -6.16 19.97
C PRO A 164 -1.71 -5.59 20.56
N LEU A 165 -1.68 -4.36 21.07
CA LEU A 165 -2.87 -3.66 21.57
C LEU A 165 -3.74 -3.07 20.45
N ILE A 166 -3.20 -2.77 19.26
CA ILE A 166 -3.96 -2.13 18.18
C ILE A 166 -5.19 -2.97 17.79
N PRO A 167 -5.08 -4.30 17.55
CA PRO A 167 -6.26 -5.12 17.28
C PRO A 167 -7.29 -5.15 18.42
N LEU A 168 -6.85 -4.91 19.67
CA LEU A 168 -7.75 -4.92 20.83
C LEU A 168 -8.52 -3.60 20.99
N ILE A 169 -7.93 -2.47 20.61
CA ILE A 169 -8.50 -1.12 20.77
C ILE A 169 -9.12 -0.55 19.48
N THR A 170 -9.01 -1.25 18.35
CA THR A 170 -9.57 -0.83 17.05
C THR A 170 -10.63 -1.82 16.57
N SER A 171 -11.50 -1.37 15.67
CA SER A 171 -12.58 -2.21 15.12
C SER A 171 -12.30 -2.63 13.68
N THR A 172 -12.82 -3.79 13.31
CA THR A 172 -12.89 -4.31 11.93
C THR A 172 -14.31 -4.17 11.39
N ARG A 173 -14.53 -4.49 10.11
CA ARG A 173 -15.89 -4.64 9.58
C ARG A 173 -16.65 -5.67 10.43
N GLU A 174 -16.03 -6.79 10.78
CA GLU A 174 -16.68 -7.94 11.40
C GLU A 174 -17.05 -7.74 12.87
N ASN A 175 -16.31 -6.95 13.64
CA ASN A 175 -16.55 -6.78 15.09
C ASN A 175 -17.19 -5.43 15.49
N CYS A 176 -17.44 -4.52 14.54
CA CYS A 176 -18.07 -3.25 14.84
C CYS A 176 -19.59 -3.41 14.99
N LEU A 177 -20.15 -2.90 16.10
CA LEU A 177 -21.59 -2.97 16.42
C LEU A 177 -22.48 -2.00 15.59
N GLY A 178 -21.90 -1.19 14.72
CA GLY A 178 -22.65 -0.26 13.86
C GLY A 178 -23.50 0.74 14.65
N ALA A 179 -24.74 0.98 14.19
CA ALA A 179 -25.68 1.94 14.79
C ALA A 179 -26.13 1.55 16.21
N GLN A 180 -26.04 0.27 16.58
CA GLN A 180 -26.40 -0.25 17.90
C GLN A 180 -25.27 -0.07 18.93
N CYS A 181 -24.11 0.45 18.51
CA CYS A 181 -22.97 0.65 19.40
C CYS A 181 -23.29 1.68 20.51
N PRO A 182 -23.03 1.38 21.80
CA PRO A 182 -23.19 2.35 22.88
C PRO A 182 -22.37 3.64 22.68
N GLN A 183 -21.24 3.52 21.99
CA GLN A 183 -20.32 4.62 21.67
C GLN A 183 -20.56 5.22 20.27
N PHE A 184 -21.73 5.02 19.64
CA PHE A 184 -21.99 5.43 18.25
C PHE A 184 -21.84 6.95 18.01
N LYS A 185 -22.34 7.78 18.94
CA LYS A 185 -22.26 9.25 18.84
C LYS A 185 -20.82 9.78 18.90
N PRO A 186 -19.99 9.42 19.90
CA PRO A 186 -18.58 9.83 19.94
C PRO A 186 -17.66 8.97 19.06
N CYS A 187 -18.20 8.07 18.22
CA CYS A 187 -17.39 7.16 17.43
C CYS A 187 -16.58 7.92 16.37
N HIS A 188 -15.26 7.94 16.54
CA HIS A 188 -14.29 8.56 15.63
C HIS A 188 -14.48 8.15 14.17
N VAL A 189 -14.71 6.86 13.90
CA VAL A 189 -14.97 6.37 12.52
C VAL A 189 -16.26 6.97 11.95
N ASN A 190 -17.31 7.10 12.76
CA ASN A 190 -18.60 7.63 12.31
C ASN A 190 -18.51 9.14 12.06
N LEU A 191 -17.79 9.87 12.93
CA LEU A 191 -17.51 11.29 12.75
C LEU A 191 -16.72 11.53 11.45
N ALA A 192 -15.62 10.81 11.24
CA ALA A 192 -14.82 10.91 10.02
C ALA A 192 -15.64 10.59 8.76
N ARG A 193 -16.55 9.60 8.82
CA ARG A 193 -17.45 9.29 7.70
C ARG A 193 -18.45 10.40 7.41
N ARG A 194 -19.05 11.00 8.44
CA ARG A 194 -19.95 12.15 8.27
C ARG A 194 -19.24 13.35 7.68
N GLU A 195 -18.00 13.61 8.12
CA GLU A 195 -17.16 14.67 7.55
C GLU A 195 -16.84 14.40 6.08
N ALA A 196 -16.47 13.16 5.72
CA ALA A 196 -16.22 12.76 4.34
C ALA A 196 -17.46 12.90 3.45
N LEU A 197 -18.64 12.49 3.91
CA LEU A 197 -19.89 12.63 3.15
C LEU A 197 -20.28 14.10 2.93
N ALA A 198 -19.87 15.01 3.80
CA ALA A 198 -20.18 16.44 3.72
C ALA A 198 -19.08 17.28 3.02
N ALA A 199 -17.97 16.66 2.64
CA ALA A 199 -16.83 17.32 2.00
C ALA A 199 -16.96 17.36 0.48
N ASP A 200 -16.30 18.36 -0.11
CA ASP A 200 -16.19 18.53 -1.56
C ASP A 200 -15.03 17.69 -2.11
N VAL A 201 -13.94 17.58 -1.35
CA VAL A 201 -12.78 16.75 -1.68
C VAL A 201 -12.49 15.76 -0.56
N VAL A 202 -12.49 14.46 -0.89
CA VAL A 202 -12.21 13.38 0.08
C VAL A 202 -10.93 12.65 -0.30
N VAL A 203 -10.01 12.51 0.65
CA VAL A 203 -8.77 11.72 0.50
C VAL A 203 -8.94 10.36 1.17
N ILE A 204 -8.66 9.28 0.44
CA ILE A 204 -8.75 7.87 0.88
C ILE A 204 -7.55 7.04 0.38
N ASN A 205 -7.48 5.76 0.76
CA ASN A 205 -6.68 4.77 0.00
C ASN A 205 -7.52 3.99 -1.00
N HIS A 206 -6.82 3.37 -1.95
CA HIS A 206 -7.35 2.33 -2.84
C HIS A 206 -8.10 1.24 -2.07
N HIS A 207 -7.61 0.86 -0.89
CA HIS A 207 -8.24 -0.15 -0.04
C HIS A 207 -9.68 0.23 0.35
N LEU A 208 -9.89 1.48 0.76
CA LEU A 208 -11.21 1.96 1.14
C LEU A 208 -12.14 2.13 -0.07
N PHE A 209 -11.60 2.45 -1.25
CA PHE A 209 -12.35 2.48 -2.50
C PHE A 209 -12.96 1.10 -2.82
N PHE A 210 -12.15 0.04 -2.80
CA PHE A 210 -12.67 -1.32 -3.04
C PHE A 210 -13.59 -1.80 -1.91
N ALA A 211 -13.34 -1.38 -0.67
CA ALA A 211 -14.23 -1.69 0.44
C ALA A 211 -15.62 -1.06 0.28
N ASP A 212 -15.71 0.17 -0.25
CA ASP A 212 -16.97 0.83 -0.58
C ASP A 212 -17.70 0.13 -1.72
N LEU A 213 -16.97 -0.25 -2.78
CA LEU A 213 -17.51 -1.02 -3.91
C LEU A 213 -18.20 -2.31 -3.44
N ALA A 214 -17.54 -3.08 -2.56
CA ALA A 214 -18.09 -4.31 -2.00
C ALA A 214 -19.26 -4.11 -1.02
N VAL A 215 -19.44 -2.91 -0.46
CA VAL A 215 -20.58 -2.57 0.42
C VAL A 215 -21.80 -2.18 -0.41
N ARG A 216 -21.60 -1.40 -1.48
CA ARG A 216 -22.67 -1.00 -2.42
C ARG A 216 -23.39 -2.22 -3.03
N GLU A 217 -22.64 -3.27 -3.36
CA GLU A 217 -23.21 -4.54 -3.86
C GLU A 217 -24.19 -5.22 -2.90
N THR A 218 -24.06 -4.97 -1.60
CA THR A 218 -24.93 -5.57 -0.58
C THR A 218 -26.17 -4.73 -0.27
N GLY A 219 -26.38 -3.62 -1.00
CA GLY A 219 -27.50 -2.69 -0.76
C GLY A 219 -27.39 -1.92 0.56
N MET A 220 -26.20 -1.88 1.17
CA MET A 220 -25.94 -1.18 2.43
C MET A 220 -25.48 0.26 2.17
N ALA A 221 -25.67 1.13 3.17
CA ALA A 221 -25.30 2.55 3.09
C ALA A 221 -23.85 2.78 2.64
N GLU A 222 -23.68 3.72 1.71
CA GLU A 222 -22.40 4.10 1.11
C GLU A 222 -21.40 4.60 2.16
N LEU A 223 -20.13 4.21 2.02
CA LEU A 223 -19.04 4.70 2.87
C LEU A 223 -18.43 5.99 2.34
N LEU A 224 -18.49 6.18 1.02
CA LEU A 224 -17.89 7.29 0.29
C LEU A 224 -18.99 8.11 -0.40
N PRO A 225 -18.80 9.43 -0.56
CA PRO A 225 -19.77 10.25 -1.29
C PRO A 225 -19.81 9.91 -2.78
N THR A 226 -20.96 10.14 -3.40
CA THR A 226 -21.07 10.22 -4.86
C THR A 226 -20.27 11.42 -5.37
N VAL A 227 -19.41 11.16 -6.36
CA VAL A 227 -18.45 12.11 -6.92
C VAL A 227 -18.46 12.07 -8.45
N SER A 228 -18.13 13.21 -9.06
CA SER A 228 -17.99 13.37 -10.52
C SER A 228 -16.56 13.08 -10.98
N VAL A 229 -15.57 13.25 -10.08
CA VAL A 229 -14.14 13.07 -10.39
C VAL A 229 -13.51 12.09 -9.41
N VAL A 230 -12.83 11.06 -9.95
CA VAL A 230 -12.04 10.11 -9.15
C VAL A 230 -10.60 10.11 -9.65
N VAL A 231 -9.65 10.37 -8.75
CA VAL A 231 -8.21 10.32 -9.04
C VAL A 231 -7.55 9.20 -8.24
N PHE A 232 -6.88 8.28 -8.92
CA PHE A 232 -6.01 7.27 -8.33
C PHE A 232 -4.55 7.67 -8.50
N ASP A 233 -3.91 8.07 -7.40
CA ASP A 233 -2.46 8.32 -7.35
C ASP A 233 -1.70 7.08 -6.89
N GLU A 234 -0.50 6.88 -7.44
CA GLU A 234 0.25 5.63 -7.40
C GLU A 234 -0.58 4.42 -7.89
N ALA A 235 -1.34 4.64 -8.97
CA ALA A 235 -2.28 3.68 -9.54
C ALA A 235 -1.66 2.31 -9.91
N HIS A 236 -0.33 2.20 -10.01
CA HIS A 236 0.37 0.93 -10.24
C HIS A 236 0.01 -0.14 -9.18
N GLN A 237 -0.37 0.24 -7.95
CA GLN A 237 -0.80 -0.69 -6.90
C GLN A 237 -2.28 -1.07 -6.95
N LEU A 238 -3.05 -0.45 -7.84
CA LEU A 238 -4.50 -0.61 -7.86
C LEU A 238 -4.92 -2.05 -8.10
N ASN A 239 -4.28 -2.72 -9.07
CA ASN A 239 -4.56 -4.12 -9.40
C ASN A 239 -4.30 -5.04 -8.19
N GLU A 240 -3.14 -4.94 -7.57
CA GLU A 240 -2.80 -5.77 -6.41
C GLU A 240 -3.72 -5.51 -5.22
N THR A 241 -4.04 -4.24 -4.96
CA THR A 241 -4.97 -3.87 -3.89
C THR A 241 -6.35 -4.47 -4.16
N GLY A 242 -6.88 -4.30 -5.37
CA GLY A 242 -8.22 -4.77 -5.70
C GLY A 242 -8.34 -6.30 -5.70
N VAL A 243 -7.32 -7.02 -6.18
CA VAL A 243 -7.23 -8.49 -6.12
C VAL A 243 -7.38 -8.98 -4.67
N GLN A 244 -6.71 -8.33 -3.71
CA GLN A 244 -6.81 -8.67 -2.29
C GLN A 244 -8.22 -8.46 -1.71
N PHE A 245 -8.95 -7.44 -2.17
CA PHE A 245 -10.31 -7.13 -1.69
C PHE A 245 -11.39 -7.98 -2.33
N LEU A 246 -11.26 -8.28 -3.62
CA LEU A 246 -12.21 -9.11 -4.36
C LEU A 246 -12.08 -10.59 -3.98
N GLY A 247 -10.91 -11.00 -3.46
CA GLY A 247 -10.67 -12.35 -2.98
C GLY A 247 -11.36 -12.70 -1.66
N ALA A 248 -11.61 -14.00 -1.45
CA ALA A 248 -12.02 -14.56 -0.17
C ALA A 248 -10.79 -14.91 0.69
N GLN A 249 -10.88 -14.66 1.99
CA GLN A 249 -9.81 -14.98 2.95
C GLN A 249 -10.37 -15.63 4.21
N LEU A 250 -9.65 -16.62 4.73
CA LEU A 250 -9.93 -17.24 6.02
C LEU A 250 -8.62 -17.48 6.77
N GLY A 251 -8.48 -16.89 7.96
CA GLY A 251 -7.30 -17.04 8.80
C GLY A 251 -7.56 -17.81 10.09
N SER A 252 -6.63 -18.68 10.47
CA SER A 252 -6.62 -19.26 11.83
C SER A 252 -6.54 -18.17 12.92
N GLY A 253 -5.90 -17.03 12.63
CA GLY A 253 -5.92 -15.85 13.49
C GLY A 253 -7.31 -15.24 13.67
N GLN A 254 -8.11 -15.17 12.60
CA GLN A 254 -9.48 -14.66 12.67
C GLN A 254 -10.36 -15.56 13.57
N ALA A 255 -10.14 -16.87 13.53
CA ALA A 255 -10.80 -17.83 14.41
C ALA A 255 -10.43 -17.62 15.89
N LEU A 256 -9.14 -17.43 16.18
CA LEU A 256 -8.66 -17.16 17.54
C LEU A 256 -9.16 -15.80 18.07
N ASP A 257 -9.18 -14.77 17.22
CA ASP A 257 -9.73 -13.46 17.58
C ASP A 257 -11.24 -13.53 17.82
N PHE A 258 -11.97 -14.31 17.02
CA PHE A 258 -13.39 -14.59 17.26
C PHE A 258 -13.61 -15.32 18.59
N ALA A 259 -12.81 -16.35 18.90
CA ALA A 259 -12.90 -17.09 20.15
C ALA A 259 -12.63 -16.18 21.37
N ARG A 260 -11.67 -15.25 21.27
CA ARG A 260 -11.41 -14.24 22.32
C ARG A 260 -12.61 -13.32 22.53
N ASP A 261 -13.14 -12.75 21.44
CA ASP A 261 -14.29 -11.84 21.50
C ASP A 261 -15.53 -12.57 22.07
N LEU A 262 -15.74 -13.84 21.68
CA LEU A 262 -16.81 -14.71 22.18
C LEU A 262 -16.71 -14.93 23.68
N LEU A 263 -15.51 -15.27 24.18
CA LEU A 263 -15.29 -15.47 25.62
C LEU A 263 -15.53 -14.18 26.40
N GLY A 264 -14.99 -13.06 25.91
CA GLY A 264 -15.13 -11.75 26.55
C GLY A 264 -16.59 -11.33 26.69
N ALA A 265 -17.34 -11.34 25.59
CA ALA A 265 -18.76 -10.99 25.59
C ALA A 265 -19.60 -11.97 26.44
N GLY A 266 -19.34 -13.27 26.32
CA GLY A 266 -20.04 -14.31 27.06
C GLY A 266 -19.88 -14.17 28.58
N LEU A 267 -18.66 -13.96 29.06
CA LEU A 267 -18.37 -13.77 30.49
C LEU A 267 -18.91 -12.45 31.04
N GLN A 268 -18.95 -11.40 30.21
CA GLN A 268 -19.41 -10.07 30.62
C GLN A 268 -20.94 -9.97 30.66
N HIS A 269 -21.64 -10.51 29.67
CA HIS A 269 -23.07 -10.25 29.48
C HIS A 269 -23.97 -11.46 29.75
N ALA A 270 -23.46 -12.69 29.66
CA ALA A 270 -24.28 -13.91 29.69
C ALA A 270 -23.61 -15.05 30.48
N ARG A 271 -22.98 -14.73 31.61
CA ARG A 271 -22.24 -15.71 32.41
C ARG A 271 -23.17 -16.80 32.93
N GLY A 272 -22.84 -18.06 32.62
CA GLY A 272 -23.57 -19.23 33.09
C GLY A 272 -24.83 -19.56 32.29
N LEU A 273 -25.14 -18.81 31.24
CA LEU A 273 -26.27 -19.10 30.34
C LEU A 273 -25.88 -20.09 29.22
N VAL A 274 -24.63 -20.02 28.77
CA VAL A 274 -24.03 -20.90 27.76
C VAL A 274 -22.66 -21.34 28.26
N ASP A 275 -22.22 -22.55 27.89
CA ASP A 275 -20.86 -23.01 28.16
C ASP A 275 -19.86 -22.36 27.19
N TRP A 276 -19.55 -21.09 27.45
CA TRP A 276 -18.61 -20.30 26.65
C TRP A 276 -17.23 -20.94 26.57
N GLN A 277 -16.78 -21.60 27.64
CA GLN A 277 -15.46 -22.24 27.67
C GLN A 277 -15.40 -23.41 26.69
N GLN A 278 -16.46 -24.23 26.62
CA GLN A 278 -16.56 -25.32 25.67
C GLN A 278 -16.55 -24.82 24.21
N LEU A 279 -17.37 -23.80 23.88
CA LEU A 279 -17.43 -23.25 22.53
C LEU A 279 -16.09 -22.65 22.08
N VAL A 280 -15.46 -21.87 22.96
CA VAL A 280 -14.14 -21.26 22.73
C VAL A 280 -13.08 -22.34 22.53
N ALA A 281 -13.06 -23.37 23.37
CA ALA A 281 -12.13 -24.48 23.25
C ALA A 281 -12.29 -25.23 21.92
N ALA A 282 -13.53 -25.41 21.44
CA ALA A 282 -13.81 -26.04 20.14
C ALA A 282 -13.22 -25.22 18.98
N VAL A 283 -13.48 -23.91 18.93
CA VAL A 283 -12.94 -23.02 17.89
C VAL A 283 -11.41 -22.97 17.92
N GLU A 284 -10.81 -22.79 19.10
CA GLU A 284 -9.36 -22.74 19.23
C GLU A 284 -8.69 -24.06 18.85
N ARG A 285 -9.34 -25.19 19.17
CA ARG A 285 -8.85 -26.52 18.79
C ARG A 285 -8.88 -26.69 17.28
N ALA A 286 -10.00 -26.40 16.62
CA ALA A 286 -10.12 -26.52 15.17
C ALA A 286 -9.12 -25.60 14.45
N ALA A 287 -8.95 -24.36 14.92
CA ALA A 287 -7.96 -23.44 14.36
C ALA A 287 -6.51 -23.96 14.50
N ARG A 288 -6.19 -24.62 15.62
CA ARG A 288 -4.88 -25.26 15.87
C ARG A 288 -4.70 -26.51 15.01
N GLU A 289 -5.72 -27.35 14.86
CA GLU A 289 -5.69 -28.54 14.00
C GLU A 289 -5.45 -28.16 12.54
N LEU A 290 -6.12 -27.13 12.02
CA LEU A 290 -5.85 -26.57 10.69
C LEU A 290 -4.39 -26.09 10.55
N ARG A 291 -3.85 -25.42 11.57
CA ARG A 291 -2.43 -25.01 11.59
C ARG A 291 -1.47 -26.19 11.59
N LEU A 292 -1.81 -27.26 12.30
CA LEU A 292 -0.99 -28.47 12.41
C LEU A 292 -1.00 -29.30 11.12
N ALA A 293 -2.09 -29.29 10.35
CA ALA A 293 -2.21 -29.99 9.07
C ALA A 293 -1.11 -29.59 8.07
N VAL A 294 -0.66 -28.33 8.10
CA VAL A 294 0.42 -27.81 7.24
C VAL A 294 1.82 -28.29 7.67
N GLY A 295 1.98 -28.72 8.93
CA GLY A 295 3.25 -29.20 9.45
C GLY A 295 4.35 -28.12 9.61
N LYS A 296 5.61 -28.57 9.57
CA LYS A 296 6.81 -27.74 9.74
C LYS A 296 7.17 -27.06 8.43
N GLN A 297 6.62 -25.88 8.23
CA GLN A 297 6.94 -24.99 7.10
C GLN A 297 7.56 -23.69 7.60
N TRP A 298 8.40 -23.06 6.78
CA TRP A 298 9.04 -21.80 7.14
C TRP A 298 8.02 -20.65 7.12
N PRO A 299 8.02 -19.75 8.10
CA PRO A 299 7.17 -18.55 8.07
C PRO A 299 7.43 -17.71 6.80
N GLY A 300 6.36 -17.30 6.12
CA GLY A 300 6.38 -16.60 4.84
C GLY A 300 6.29 -17.51 3.61
N THR A 301 6.20 -18.82 3.79
CA THR A 301 5.97 -19.76 2.68
C THR A 301 4.54 -19.61 2.16
N LYS A 302 4.39 -19.53 0.83
CA LYS A 302 3.09 -19.64 0.15
C LYS A 302 2.94 -21.02 -0.45
N LEU A 303 1.95 -21.79 -0.02
CA LEU A 303 1.65 -23.10 -0.56
C LEU A 303 0.59 -22.98 -1.65
N ARG A 304 0.89 -23.52 -2.83
CA ARG A 304 -0.04 -23.58 -3.96
C ARG A 304 -1.22 -24.49 -3.62
N TRP A 305 -2.41 -24.15 -4.09
CA TRP A 305 -3.61 -24.94 -3.82
C TRP A 305 -4.48 -25.06 -5.08
N VAL A 306 -4.11 -26.00 -5.94
CA VAL A 306 -4.82 -26.30 -7.21
C VAL A 306 -5.74 -27.52 -7.08
N GLY A 307 -5.39 -28.46 -6.20
CA GLY A 307 -6.12 -29.70 -5.97
C GLY A 307 -7.10 -29.64 -4.79
N PRO A 308 -7.54 -30.80 -4.27
CA PRO A 308 -8.41 -30.86 -3.09
C PRO A 308 -7.75 -30.32 -1.82
N SER A 309 -6.42 -30.23 -1.79
CA SER A 309 -5.61 -29.68 -0.69
C SER A 309 -4.43 -28.85 -1.21
N PRO A 310 -3.82 -28.02 -0.34
CA PRO A 310 -2.56 -27.35 -0.66
C PRO A 310 -1.41 -28.32 -0.89
N GLU A 311 -0.41 -27.89 -1.65
CA GLU A 311 0.76 -28.66 -2.04
C GLU A 311 1.49 -29.23 -0.81
N GLY A 312 1.71 -30.55 -0.80
CA GLY A 312 2.40 -31.25 0.27
C GLY A 312 1.54 -31.58 1.50
N ILE A 313 0.22 -31.37 1.44
CA ILE A 313 -0.72 -31.68 2.52
C ILE A 313 -1.68 -32.79 2.09
N ASP A 314 -1.92 -33.74 2.99
CA ASP A 314 -2.89 -34.82 2.78
C ASP A 314 -4.32 -34.26 2.61
N ALA A 315 -5.02 -34.75 1.59
CA ALA A 315 -6.33 -34.21 1.21
C ALA A 315 -7.39 -34.44 2.27
N GLN A 316 -7.41 -35.63 2.89
CA GLN A 316 -8.40 -35.96 3.90
C GLN A 316 -8.16 -35.15 5.17
N VAL A 317 -6.90 -35.07 5.64
CA VAL A 317 -6.55 -34.28 6.82
C VAL A 317 -6.90 -32.80 6.64
N TRP A 318 -6.68 -32.25 5.44
CA TRP A 318 -7.03 -30.86 5.14
C TRP A 318 -8.54 -30.61 5.15
N GLN A 319 -9.31 -31.51 4.52
CA GLN A 319 -10.77 -31.44 4.48
C GLN A 319 -11.36 -31.56 5.89
N ASP A 320 -10.94 -32.57 6.66
CA ASP A 320 -11.39 -32.78 8.04
C ASP A 320 -11.13 -31.54 8.92
N ALA A 321 -9.99 -30.88 8.74
CA ALA A 321 -9.65 -29.68 9.50
C ALA A 321 -10.52 -28.46 9.14
N LEU A 322 -10.90 -28.32 7.85
CA LEU A 322 -11.82 -27.27 7.40
C LEU A 322 -13.25 -27.53 7.88
N GLU A 323 -13.71 -28.78 7.82
CA GLU A 323 -15.02 -29.20 8.31
C GLU A 323 -15.13 -29.02 9.83
N ALA A 324 -14.10 -29.40 10.60
CA ALA A 324 -14.06 -29.18 12.04
C ALA A 324 -14.13 -27.68 12.38
N LEU A 325 -13.47 -26.83 11.60
CA LEU A 325 -13.52 -25.38 11.77
C LEU A 325 -14.91 -24.82 11.45
N GLN A 326 -15.54 -25.28 10.36
CA GLN A 326 -16.92 -24.93 10.01
C GLN A 326 -17.88 -25.31 11.15
N GLN A 327 -17.84 -26.56 11.61
CA GLN A 327 -18.71 -27.07 12.67
C GLN A 327 -18.52 -26.29 13.98
N ALA A 328 -17.28 -25.96 14.34
CA ALA A 328 -17.01 -25.16 15.54
C ALA A 328 -17.63 -23.76 15.47
N PHE A 329 -17.66 -23.12 14.29
CA PHE A 329 -18.34 -21.84 14.10
C PHE A 329 -19.87 -21.98 14.11
N GLU A 330 -20.42 -23.06 13.55
CA GLU A 330 -21.86 -23.35 13.59
C GLU A 330 -22.33 -23.57 15.03
N MET A 331 -21.61 -24.38 15.82
CA MET A 331 -21.89 -24.57 17.25
C MET A 331 -21.82 -23.26 18.04
N ALA A 332 -20.84 -22.39 17.72
CA ALA A 332 -20.77 -21.07 18.34
C ALA A 332 -21.95 -20.18 17.96
N ALA A 333 -22.41 -20.24 16.71
CA ALA A 333 -23.60 -19.51 16.26
C ALA A 333 -24.85 -19.98 16.99
N GLU A 334 -25.06 -21.30 17.15
CA GLU A 334 -26.18 -21.85 17.92
C GLU A 334 -26.17 -21.37 19.37
N GLY A 335 -25.01 -21.38 20.04
CA GLY A 335 -24.87 -20.87 21.40
C GLY A 335 -25.20 -19.37 21.50
N LEU A 336 -24.74 -18.57 20.53
CA LEU A 336 -25.00 -17.13 20.47
C LEU A 336 -26.46 -16.78 20.21
N ASP A 337 -27.17 -17.58 19.41
CA ASP A 337 -28.59 -17.36 19.09
C ASP A 337 -29.46 -17.33 20.36
N THR A 338 -29.15 -18.20 21.33
CA THR A 338 -29.87 -18.30 22.62
C THR A 338 -29.79 -17.05 23.49
N VAL A 339 -28.80 -16.17 23.26
CA VAL A 339 -28.55 -14.96 24.05
C VAL A 339 -28.52 -13.69 23.20
N SER A 340 -28.92 -13.78 21.93
CA SER A 340 -28.83 -12.71 20.95
C SER A 340 -29.53 -11.42 21.39
N GLU A 341 -30.63 -11.53 22.15
CA GLU A 341 -31.41 -10.38 22.66
C GLU A 341 -30.75 -9.64 23.83
N ILE A 342 -29.72 -10.20 24.48
CA ILE A 342 -29.12 -9.64 25.70
C ILE A 342 -28.23 -8.43 25.39
N SER A 343 -27.47 -8.48 24.31
CA SER A 343 -26.50 -7.44 23.95
C SER A 343 -26.28 -7.40 22.42
N PRO A 344 -26.11 -6.21 21.82
CA PRO A 344 -25.74 -6.08 20.41
C PRO A 344 -24.42 -6.79 20.07
N ASP A 345 -23.52 -7.00 21.04
CA ASP A 345 -22.31 -7.79 20.84
C ASP A 345 -22.62 -9.23 20.41
N PHE A 346 -23.68 -9.86 20.94
CA PHE A 346 -24.06 -11.22 20.59
C PHE A 346 -24.65 -11.32 19.18
N VAL A 347 -25.48 -10.36 18.77
CA VAL A 347 -25.97 -10.27 17.38
C VAL A 347 -24.79 -10.20 16.40
N ARG A 348 -23.79 -9.36 16.71
CA ARG A 348 -22.63 -9.20 15.84
C ARG A 348 -21.73 -10.42 15.82
N LEU A 349 -21.53 -11.07 16.97
CA LEU A 349 -20.78 -12.32 17.06
C LEU A 349 -21.50 -13.45 16.29
N TYR A 350 -22.83 -13.51 16.34
CA TYR A 350 -23.62 -14.49 15.61
C TYR A 350 -23.44 -14.36 14.10
N GLU A 351 -23.61 -13.14 13.56
CA GLU A 351 -23.37 -12.86 12.14
C GLU A 351 -21.94 -13.22 11.73
N ARG A 352 -20.95 -12.89 12.57
CA ARG A 352 -19.54 -13.22 12.32
C ARG A 352 -19.30 -14.73 12.33
N ALA A 353 -19.90 -15.48 13.25
CA ALA A 353 -19.80 -16.93 13.31
C ALA A 353 -20.36 -17.56 12.01
N GLN A 354 -21.54 -17.13 11.57
CA GLN A 354 -22.14 -17.59 10.31
C GLN A 354 -21.27 -17.26 9.09
N GLN A 355 -20.71 -16.05 9.02
CA GLN A 355 -19.81 -15.66 7.93
C GLN A 355 -18.54 -16.49 7.91
N LEU A 356 -17.95 -16.77 9.08
CA LEU A 356 -16.76 -17.61 9.19
C LEU A 356 -17.05 -19.07 8.83
N ALA A 357 -18.20 -19.62 9.26
CA ALA A 357 -18.66 -20.95 8.84
C ALA A 357 -18.84 -21.04 7.32
N LYS A 358 -19.53 -20.07 6.71
CA LYS A 358 -19.72 -20.00 5.25
C LYS A 358 -18.38 -19.90 4.50
N ARG A 359 -17.40 -19.17 5.03
CA ARG A 359 -16.05 -19.10 4.44
C ARG A 359 -15.30 -20.42 4.57
N ALA A 360 -15.36 -21.08 5.72
CA ALA A 360 -14.77 -22.40 5.90
C ALA A 360 -15.36 -23.42 4.90
N ALA A 361 -16.68 -23.42 4.74
CA ALA A 361 -17.38 -24.23 3.74
C ALA A 361 -16.93 -23.90 2.30
N ARG A 362 -16.80 -22.61 1.95
CA ARG A 362 -16.28 -22.18 0.62
C ARG A 362 -14.90 -22.78 0.34
N PHE A 363 -14.00 -22.72 1.32
CA PHE A 363 -12.66 -23.26 1.18
C PHE A 363 -12.61 -24.80 1.13
N ALA A 364 -13.65 -25.49 1.60
CA ALA A 364 -13.79 -26.94 1.46
C ALA A 364 -14.27 -27.36 0.05
N LEU A 365 -14.97 -26.47 -0.67
CA LEU A 365 -15.41 -26.70 -2.06
C LEU A 365 -14.27 -26.46 -3.07
N PRO A 366 -14.34 -26.99 -4.31
CA PRO A 366 -13.37 -26.70 -5.36
C PRO A 366 -13.21 -25.20 -5.66
N CYS A 367 -12.01 -24.80 -6.10
CA CYS A 367 -11.73 -23.42 -6.51
C CYS A 367 -12.54 -23.03 -7.75
N GLU A 368 -12.99 -21.77 -7.81
CA GLU A 368 -13.62 -21.20 -9.00
C GLU A 368 -12.63 -21.13 -10.17
N THR A 369 -13.12 -21.31 -11.41
CA THR A 369 -12.30 -21.49 -12.63
C THR A 369 -11.35 -20.32 -12.92
N ASP A 370 -11.71 -19.08 -12.58
CA ASP A 370 -10.92 -17.86 -12.83
C ASP A 370 -10.24 -17.30 -11.57
N SER A 371 -10.17 -18.12 -10.52
CA SER A 371 -9.53 -17.78 -9.25
C SER A 371 -8.32 -18.65 -8.98
N VAL A 372 -7.38 -18.13 -8.21
CA VAL A 372 -6.24 -18.89 -7.68
C VAL A 372 -6.33 -18.99 -6.17
N ARG A 373 -5.99 -20.16 -5.64
CA ARG A 373 -5.89 -20.41 -4.19
C ARG A 373 -4.47 -20.64 -3.73
N TRP A 374 -4.18 -20.15 -2.54
CA TRP A 374 -2.96 -20.46 -1.81
C TRP A 374 -3.14 -20.37 -0.31
N VAL A 375 -2.15 -20.89 0.42
CA VAL A 375 -2.06 -20.76 1.87
C VAL A 375 -0.78 -20.01 2.23
N ASP A 376 -0.93 -18.85 2.86
CA ASP A 376 0.17 -18.13 3.49
C ASP A 376 0.45 -18.77 4.86
N VAL A 377 1.67 -19.28 5.03
CA VAL A 377 2.09 -19.94 6.26
C VAL A 377 2.88 -18.98 7.13
N GLY A 378 2.32 -18.60 8.28
CA GLY A 378 3.02 -17.87 9.33
C GLY A 378 3.00 -18.60 10.67
N THR A 379 3.02 -17.82 11.75
CA THR A 379 2.58 -18.30 13.07
C THR A 379 1.13 -18.79 12.99
N GLN A 380 0.30 -18.02 12.31
CA GLN A 380 -1.06 -18.35 11.89
C GLN A 380 -1.09 -18.65 10.39
N LEU A 381 -2.02 -19.49 9.96
CA LEU A 381 -2.36 -19.68 8.55
C LEU A 381 -3.34 -18.62 8.07
N ARG A 382 -3.19 -18.24 6.80
CA ARG A 382 -4.19 -17.49 6.02
C ARG A 382 -4.42 -18.21 4.70
N LEU A 383 -5.64 -18.66 4.49
CA LEU A 383 -6.14 -19.23 3.25
C LEU A 383 -6.64 -18.06 2.40
N VAL A 384 -6.26 -18.05 1.13
CA VAL A 384 -6.64 -17.01 0.18
C VAL A 384 -7.15 -17.65 -1.10
N GLU A 385 -8.27 -17.15 -1.58
CA GLU A 385 -8.81 -17.38 -2.92
C GLU A 385 -9.01 -16.02 -3.55
N SER A 386 -8.46 -15.80 -4.74
CA SER A 386 -8.45 -14.45 -5.33
C SER A 386 -8.50 -14.50 -6.85
N PRO A 387 -9.17 -13.54 -7.52
CA PRO A 387 -9.11 -13.43 -8.97
C PRO A 387 -7.69 -13.08 -9.42
N LEU A 388 -7.39 -13.33 -10.70
CA LEU A 388 -6.07 -13.05 -11.26
C LEU A 388 -5.77 -11.54 -11.38
N ASP A 389 -6.80 -10.75 -11.65
CA ASP A 389 -6.76 -9.30 -11.77
C ASP A 389 -8.12 -8.67 -11.43
N ILE A 390 -8.25 -7.36 -11.63
CA ILE A 390 -9.48 -6.60 -11.35
C ILE A 390 -10.21 -6.14 -12.61
N ALA A 391 -9.82 -6.58 -13.80
CA ALA A 391 -10.28 -6.01 -15.06
C ALA A 391 -11.80 -6.12 -15.21
N GLU A 392 -12.35 -7.29 -14.87
CA GLU A 392 -13.79 -7.53 -14.97
C GLU A 392 -14.58 -6.69 -13.97
N ALA A 393 -14.13 -6.64 -12.72
CA ALA A 393 -14.75 -5.84 -11.67
C ALA A 393 -14.71 -4.35 -12.01
N MET A 394 -13.59 -3.86 -12.54
CA MET A 394 -13.45 -2.45 -12.96
C MET A 394 -14.41 -2.10 -14.10
N ARG A 395 -14.49 -2.93 -15.15
CA ARG A 395 -15.39 -2.64 -16.29
C ARG A 395 -16.85 -2.67 -15.90
N THR A 396 -17.27 -3.73 -15.20
CA THR A 396 -18.69 -3.99 -14.92
C THR A 396 -19.23 -3.18 -13.73
N ARG A 397 -18.43 -2.98 -12.68
CA ARG A 397 -18.90 -2.42 -11.39
C ARG A 397 -18.45 -0.99 -11.16
N VAL A 398 -17.27 -0.61 -11.69
CA VAL A 398 -16.68 0.71 -11.43
C VAL A 398 -16.96 1.67 -12.58
N LEU A 399 -16.55 1.32 -13.79
CA LEU A 399 -16.67 2.15 -14.98
C LEU A 399 -18.05 2.01 -15.64
N LYS A 400 -18.80 0.95 -15.31
CA LYS A 400 -20.10 0.59 -15.93
C LYS A 400 -20.05 0.57 -17.46
N ILE A 401 -18.91 0.18 -18.03
CA ILE A 401 -18.72 0.10 -19.49
C ILE A 401 -19.48 -1.13 -20.00
N GLY A 402 -20.51 -0.91 -20.82
CA GLY A 402 -21.29 -1.96 -21.48
C GLY A 402 -22.68 -2.24 -20.90
N SER A 403 -23.10 -1.58 -19.82
CA SER A 403 -24.52 -1.54 -19.44
C SER A 403 -25.21 -0.41 -20.19
N GLY A 404 -25.82 -0.71 -21.34
CA GLY A 404 -26.65 0.23 -22.12
C GLY A 404 -27.96 0.66 -21.43
N THR A 405 -28.00 0.61 -20.10
CA THR A 405 -29.05 1.19 -19.28
C THR A 405 -28.53 2.50 -18.73
N ALA A 406 -29.21 3.60 -19.07
CA ALA A 406 -29.09 4.87 -18.38
C ALA A 406 -29.07 4.62 -16.85
N PRO A 407 -28.43 5.49 -16.05
CA PRO A 407 -28.64 5.42 -14.61
C PRO A 407 -30.14 5.62 -14.37
N GLU A 408 -30.85 4.54 -14.03
CA GLU A 408 -32.08 4.66 -13.26
C GLU A 408 -31.61 5.10 -11.87
N ASP A 409 -31.59 6.41 -11.69
CA ASP A 409 -31.44 7.05 -10.40
C ASP A 409 -32.62 6.60 -9.52
N ASP A 410 -32.42 5.56 -8.72
CA ASP A 410 -33.25 5.25 -7.53
C ASP A 410 -32.94 6.24 -6.37
N ASP A 411 -32.58 7.49 -6.69
CA ASP A 411 -32.31 8.58 -5.73
C ASP A 411 -33.45 9.62 -5.74
N GLU A 412 -34.69 9.17 -5.54
CA GLU A 412 -35.82 10.04 -5.18
C GLU A 412 -35.76 10.46 -3.69
N GLU A 413 -34.62 10.95 -3.15
CA GLU A 413 -34.66 11.63 -1.84
C GLU A 413 -33.45 12.52 -1.49
N ALA A 414 -32.98 13.37 -2.41
CA ALA A 414 -32.23 14.58 -2.02
C ALA A 414 -32.27 15.64 -3.14
N GLY A 415 -33.12 16.65 -3.00
CA GLY A 415 -33.32 17.73 -3.98
C GLY A 415 -32.10 18.62 -4.23
N ARG A 416 -31.16 18.14 -5.05
CA ARG A 416 -30.21 18.94 -5.83
C ARG A 416 -30.18 18.38 -7.25
N ALA A 417 -30.57 19.21 -8.21
CA ALA A 417 -30.47 18.90 -9.63
C ALA A 417 -29.02 18.54 -9.96
N VAL A 418 -28.78 17.28 -10.35
CA VAL A 418 -27.55 16.86 -11.01
C VAL A 418 -27.64 17.36 -12.46
N PRO A 419 -26.68 18.16 -12.96
CA PRO A 419 -26.67 18.59 -14.36
C PRO A 419 -26.56 17.39 -15.30
N GLU A 420 -27.06 17.54 -16.54
CA GLU A 420 -26.98 16.56 -17.62
C GLU A 420 -25.56 15.92 -17.70
N ASP A 421 -25.51 14.59 -17.57
CA ASP A 421 -24.31 13.79 -17.25
C ASP A 421 -23.25 13.81 -18.38
N ASN A 422 -22.34 14.78 -18.35
CA ASN A 422 -20.99 14.59 -18.89
C ASN A 422 -20.33 13.53 -18.00
N GLY A 423 -20.39 12.26 -18.42
CA GLY A 423 -20.11 11.09 -17.58
C GLY A 423 -18.87 11.20 -16.67
N ARG A 424 -18.87 10.49 -15.55
CA ARG A 424 -17.80 10.54 -14.51
C ARG A 424 -16.36 10.50 -15.09
N ALA A 425 -15.51 11.38 -14.55
CA ALA A 425 -14.09 11.48 -14.89
C ALA A 425 -13.22 10.56 -14.00
N TRP A 426 -12.40 9.74 -14.64
CA TRP A 426 -11.47 8.81 -13.98
C TRP A 426 -10.03 9.11 -14.38
N VAL A 427 -9.19 9.44 -13.41
CA VAL A 427 -7.76 9.73 -13.63
C VAL A 427 -6.91 8.73 -12.88
N PHE A 428 -6.07 7.98 -13.58
CA PHE A 428 -5.09 7.05 -13.01
C PHE A 428 -3.70 7.60 -13.26
N THR A 429 -2.92 7.87 -12.21
CA THR A 429 -1.56 8.40 -12.37
C THR A 429 -0.56 7.69 -11.49
N SER A 430 0.67 7.55 -11.99
CA SER A 430 1.80 6.98 -11.28
C SER A 430 3.11 7.44 -11.94
N ALA A 431 4.22 7.36 -11.20
CA ALA A 431 5.56 7.59 -11.78
C ALA A 431 5.94 6.55 -12.85
N THR A 432 5.35 5.37 -12.73
CA THR A 432 5.76 4.15 -13.42
C THR A 432 4.53 3.31 -13.70
N LEU A 433 4.17 3.14 -14.98
CA LEU A 433 3.02 2.31 -15.42
C LEU A 433 3.37 1.34 -16.56
N GLY A 434 4.64 1.25 -16.92
CA GLY A 434 5.13 0.38 -18.00
C GLY A 434 6.07 1.12 -18.94
N ASP A 435 6.58 0.42 -19.95
CA ASP A 435 7.50 0.96 -20.95
C ASP A 435 6.84 1.21 -22.32
N GLU A 436 5.73 0.53 -22.59
CA GLU A 436 4.99 0.59 -23.85
C GLU A 436 4.12 1.86 -24.00
N PRO A 437 3.87 2.36 -25.22
CA PRO A 437 3.04 3.55 -25.45
C PRO A 437 1.62 3.46 -24.88
N THR A 438 1.01 2.26 -24.92
CA THR A 438 -0.35 2.00 -24.44
C THR A 438 -0.41 1.53 -22.98
N LEU A 439 0.74 1.39 -22.31
CA LEU A 439 0.85 0.98 -20.90
C LEU A 439 0.07 -0.32 -20.58
N ARG A 440 0.06 -1.30 -21.50
CA ARG A 440 -0.71 -2.56 -21.39
C ARG A 440 -0.53 -3.32 -20.09
N TRP A 441 0.68 -3.31 -19.53
CA TRP A 441 0.97 -3.94 -18.23
C TRP A 441 0.04 -3.44 -17.12
N PHE A 442 -0.33 -2.16 -17.14
CA PHE A 442 -1.28 -1.58 -16.19
C PHE A 442 -2.72 -1.59 -16.71
N THR A 443 -2.93 -1.24 -17.98
CA THR A 443 -4.28 -1.05 -18.53
C THR A 443 -5.04 -2.36 -18.70
N GLU A 444 -4.41 -3.46 -19.12
CA GLU A 444 -5.10 -4.76 -19.28
C GLU A 444 -5.62 -5.30 -17.93
N PRO A 445 -4.80 -5.46 -16.87
CA PRO A 445 -5.27 -6.02 -15.60
C PRO A 445 -6.26 -5.11 -14.84
N CYS A 446 -6.29 -3.81 -15.17
CA CYS A 446 -7.24 -2.87 -14.59
C CYS A 446 -8.49 -2.68 -15.45
N GLY A 447 -8.62 -3.35 -16.60
CA GLY A 447 -9.77 -3.20 -17.50
C GLY A 447 -9.87 -1.83 -18.18
N LEU A 448 -8.73 -1.16 -18.37
CA LEU A 448 -8.60 0.20 -18.90
C LEU A 448 -8.10 0.22 -20.36
N GLY A 449 -8.44 -0.80 -21.15
CA GLY A 449 -7.93 -0.96 -22.52
C GLY A 449 -8.30 0.19 -23.47
N ASP A 450 -9.44 0.83 -23.23
CA ASP A 450 -9.96 1.95 -24.05
C ASP A 450 -9.63 3.34 -23.46
N ALA A 451 -8.82 3.40 -22.40
CA ALA A 451 -8.47 4.65 -21.75
C ALA A 451 -7.57 5.53 -22.63
N GLN A 452 -7.72 6.86 -22.50
CA GLN A 452 -6.73 7.78 -23.04
C GLN A 452 -5.42 7.61 -22.26
N VAL A 453 -4.30 7.45 -22.97
CA VAL A 453 -2.98 7.28 -22.35
C VAL A 453 -2.12 8.51 -22.62
N LEU A 454 -1.55 9.08 -21.56
CA LEU A 454 -0.57 10.16 -21.61
C LEU A 454 0.72 9.74 -20.90
N ARG A 455 1.87 10.08 -21.50
CA ARG A 455 3.19 9.84 -20.90
C ARG A 455 3.97 11.13 -20.84
N VAL A 456 4.28 11.57 -19.63
CA VAL A 456 5.04 12.79 -19.36
C VAL A 456 6.41 12.44 -18.81
N GLN A 457 7.45 12.89 -19.51
CA GLN A 457 8.83 12.62 -19.12
C GLN A 457 9.25 13.43 -17.88
N SER A 458 10.22 12.90 -17.13
CA SER A 458 10.81 13.62 -15.99
C SER A 458 11.57 14.87 -16.48
N PRO A 459 11.49 16.00 -15.77
CA PRO A 459 12.20 17.23 -16.14
C PRO A 459 13.70 17.21 -15.78
N PHE A 460 14.18 16.19 -15.06
CA PHE A 460 15.53 16.14 -14.53
C PHE A 460 16.57 15.74 -15.59
N ASP A 461 17.77 16.32 -15.48
CA ASP A 461 18.91 15.97 -16.33
C ASP A 461 19.70 14.82 -15.69
N TYR A 462 19.15 13.60 -15.80
CA TYR A 462 19.79 12.40 -15.23
C TYR A 462 21.19 12.13 -15.78
N ALA A 463 21.51 12.58 -17.00
CA ALA A 463 22.83 12.35 -17.58
C ALA A 463 23.90 13.17 -16.86
N ALA A 464 23.56 14.39 -16.42
CA ALA A 464 24.44 15.23 -15.62
C ALA A 464 24.37 14.90 -14.12
N GLN A 465 23.18 14.57 -13.60
CA GLN A 465 22.93 14.41 -12.17
C GLN A 465 23.31 13.02 -11.63
N ALA A 466 23.23 11.97 -12.46
CA ALA A 466 23.31 10.60 -11.96
C ALA A 466 24.25 9.68 -12.77
N GLY A 467 25.01 8.88 -12.03
CA GLY A 467 25.79 7.77 -12.57
C GLY A 467 25.10 6.43 -12.36
N LEU A 468 25.12 5.55 -13.37
CA LEU A 468 24.68 4.15 -13.26
C LEU A 468 25.90 3.23 -13.30
N TYR A 469 26.11 2.48 -12.23
CA TYR A 469 27.15 1.46 -12.13
C TYR A 469 26.54 0.05 -12.09
N VAL A 470 27.02 -0.82 -12.98
CA VAL A 470 26.68 -2.26 -12.99
C VAL A 470 27.98 -3.05 -12.99
N PRO A 471 28.36 -3.71 -11.88
CA PRO A 471 29.60 -4.47 -11.82
C PRO A 471 29.62 -5.60 -12.86
N ARG A 472 30.67 -5.67 -13.69
CA ARG A 472 30.81 -6.72 -14.72
C ARG A 472 31.27 -8.06 -14.15
N ALA A 473 32.12 -8.03 -13.13
CA ALA A 473 32.63 -9.20 -12.41
C ALA A 473 32.06 -9.19 -10.98
N PHE A 474 30.94 -9.88 -10.79
CA PHE A 474 30.23 -9.93 -9.52
C PHE A 474 29.64 -11.33 -9.28
N PRO A 475 29.57 -11.82 -8.04
CA PRO A 475 28.90 -13.09 -7.75
C PRO A 475 27.45 -13.06 -8.26
N LYS A 476 26.98 -14.18 -8.83
CA LYS A 476 25.60 -14.26 -9.33
C LYS A 476 24.61 -14.10 -8.18
N PRO A 477 23.38 -13.59 -8.42
CA PRO A 477 22.34 -13.43 -7.40
C PRO A 477 22.06 -14.65 -6.49
N ASN A 478 22.29 -15.87 -6.99
CA ASN A 478 22.07 -17.11 -6.24
C ASN A 478 23.33 -17.63 -5.52
N ASP A 479 24.47 -16.95 -5.65
CA ASP A 479 25.72 -17.29 -4.97
C ASP A 479 25.67 -16.87 -3.50
N ALA A 480 26.18 -17.71 -2.61
CA ALA A 480 26.28 -17.42 -1.18
C ALA A 480 27.14 -16.17 -0.89
N ALA A 481 28.15 -15.90 -1.73
CA ALA A 481 29.03 -14.74 -1.59
C ALA A 481 28.39 -13.41 -2.05
N HIS A 482 27.24 -13.46 -2.74
CA HIS A 482 26.64 -12.27 -3.36
C HIS A 482 26.29 -11.19 -2.33
N SER A 483 25.50 -11.52 -1.29
CA SER A 483 25.09 -10.53 -0.28
C SER A 483 26.28 -9.90 0.44
N ALA A 484 27.33 -10.68 0.74
CA ALA A 484 28.55 -10.16 1.34
C ALA A 484 29.26 -9.17 0.39
N ARG A 485 29.33 -9.47 -0.91
CA ARG A 485 29.95 -8.56 -1.88
C ARG A 485 29.14 -7.28 -2.10
N VAL A 486 27.80 -7.35 -2.06
CA VAL A 486 26.92 -6.18 -2.07
C VAL A 486 27.19 -5.30 -0.86
N ALA A 487 27.26 -5.88 0.33
CA ALA A 487 27.55 -5.15 1.56
C ALA A 487 28.91 -4.44 1.50
N GLN A 488 29.96 -5.11 0.98
CA GLN A 488 31.28 -4.49 0.78
C GLN A 488 31.26 -3.32 -0.20
N LEU A 489 30.51 -3.42 -1.31
CA LEU A 489 30.39 -2.31 -2.25
C LEU A 489 29.63 -1.13 -1.64
N ALA A 490 28.50 -1.41 -0.99
CA ALA A 490 27.68 -0.41 -0.34
C ALA A 490 28.41 0.28 0.81
N ALA A 491 29.10 -0.48 1.67
CA ALA A 491 29.87 0.06 2.80
C ALA A 491 31.02 0.95 2.36
N ARG A 492 31.74 0.59 1.29
CA ARG A 492 32.81 1.44 0.75
C ARG A 492 32.29 2.78 0.24
N GLY A 493 31.23 2.76 -0.57
CA GLY A 493 30.60 4.00 -1.05
C GLY A 493 30.01 4.83 0.09
N ALA A 494 29.33 4.18 1.03
CA ALA A 494 28.74 4.83 2.19
C ALA A 494 29.78 5.44 3.14
N ALA A 495 30.93 4.80 3.33
CA ALA A 495 32.01 5.35 4.16
C ALA A 495 32.55 6.66 3.57
N GLU A 496 32.76 6.72 2.25
CA GLU A 496 33.21 7.94 1.56
C GLU A 496 32.16 9.06 1.57
N LEU A 497 30.87 8.71 1.48
CA LEU A 497 29.77 9.67 1.52
C LEU A 497 29.35 10.06 2.96
N GLY A 498 29.91 9.43 3.99
CA GLY A 498 29.47 9.64 5.38
C GLY A 498 28.06 9.14 5.67
N GLY A 499 27.62 8.06 5.01
CA GLY A 499 26.39 7.33 5.34
C GLY A 499 25.28 7.42 4.31
N ARG A 500 25.18 8.51 3.54
CA ARG A 500 24.08 8.93 2.61
C ARG A 500 23.68 7.92 1.52
N THR A 501 23.26 6.74 1.96
CA THR A 501 23.19 5.53 1.17
C THR A 501 21.94 4.74 1.51
N LEU A 502 21.23 4.32 0.47
CA LEU A 502 20.06 3.47 0.56
C LEU A 502 20.36 2.14 -0.14
N VAL A 503 20.28 1.04 0.61
CA VAL A 503 20.47 -0.32 0.08
C VAL A 503 19.12 -1.02 -0.03
N LEU A 504 18.77 -1.30 -1.27
CA LEU A 504 17.53 -1.85 -1.75
C LEU A 504 17.72 -3.36 -1.98
N THR A 505 17.06 -4.19 -1.15
CA THR A 505 17.15 -5.65 -1.22
C THR A 505 15.87 -6.30 -1.73
N THR A 506 16.02 -7.36 -2.53
CA THR A 506 14.89 -8.15 -3.07
C THR A 506 14.36 -9.20 -2.11
N THR A 507 15.11 -9.56 -1.06
CA THR A 507 14.70 -10.58 -0.08
C THR A 507 15.04 -10.19 1.35
N LEU A 508 14.21 -10.59 2.31
CA LEU A 508 14.45 -10.36 3.75
C LEU A 508 15.73 -11.07 4.24
N ARG A 509 16.13 -12.17 3.60
CA ARG A 509 17.41 -12.84 3.90
C ARG A 509 18.59 -11.97 3.52
N ALA A 510 18.58 -11.39 2.32
CA ALA A 510 19.64 -10.48 1.86
C ALA A 510 19.68 -9.22 2.72
N LEU A 511 18.51 -8.68 3.10
CA LEU A 511 18.38 -7.53 4.00
C LEU A 511 19.17 -7.71 5.30
N ARG A 512 18.94 -8.82 6.01
CA ARG A 512 19.65 -9.12 7.26
C ARG A 512 21.14 -9.33 7.03
N ALA A 513 21.49 -10.18 6.05
CA ALA A 513 22.89 -10.49 5.75
C ALA A 513 23.71 -9.24 5.38
N ILE A 514 23.15 -8.34 4.56
CA ILE A 514 23.80 -7.09 4.17
C ILE A 514 23.88 -6.14 5.36
N GLY A 515 22.78 -5.95 6.10
CA GLY A 515 22.75 -5.07 7.27
C GLY A 515 23.78 -5.46 8.34
N ASP A 516 23.84 -6.75 8.69
CA ASP A 516 24.77 -7.27 9.70
C ASP A 516 26.24 -7.11 9.26
N GLU A 517 26.55 -7.40 7.99
CA GLU A 517 27.90 -7.24 7.45
C GLU A 517 28.32 -5.77 7.42
N MET A 518 27.43 -4.85 7.04
CA MET A 518 27.74 -3.42 7.04
C MET A 518 27.99 -2.88 8.45
N LYS A 519 27.20 -3.31 9.44
CA LYS A 519 27.42 -2.96 10.87
C LYS A 519 28.82 -3.37 11.32
N GLN A 520 29.21 -4.62 11.04
CA GLN A 520 30.54 -5.12 11.38
C GLN A 520 31.68 -4.36 10.69
N GLN A 521 31.47 -3.89 9.46
CA GLN A 521 32.48 -3.11 8.75
C GLN A 521 32.65 -1.71 9.35
N PHE A 522 31.56 -1.02 9.69
CA PHE A 522 31.64 0.31 10.30
C PHE A 522 32.08 0.30 11.75
N GLU A 523 31.84 -0.78 12.50
CA GLU A 523 32.42 -0.97 13.85
C GLU A 523 33.95 -1.00 13.84
N ARG A 524 34.57 -1.39 12.72
CA ARG A 524 36.04 -1.41 12.55
C ARG A 524 36.63 -0.05 12.15
N LEU A 525 35.81 0.95 11.84
CA LEU A 525 36.30 2.28 11.48
C LEU A 525 36.66 3.06 12.76
N GLU A 526 37.93 3.48 12.88
CA GLU A 526 38.39 4.39 13.93
C GLU A 526 38.02 5.85 13.58
N SER A 527 36.74 6.19 13.65
CA SER A 527 36.23 7.55 13.41
C SER A 527 35.00 7.84 14.26
N ASP A 528 34.97 9.05 14.84
CA ASP A 528 33.81 9.56 15.60
C ASP A 528 32.58 9.81 14.71
N LEU A 529 32.75 9.89 13.38
CA LEU A 529 31.71 10.13 12.38
C LEU A 529 31.38 8.87 11.55
N ARG A 530 31.39 7.69 12.18
CA ARG A 530 31.01 6.43 11.52
C ARG A 530 29.52 6.44 11.15
N PRO A 531 29.13 6.00 9.95
CA PRO A 531 27.71 5.94 9.59
C PRO A 531 26.89 5.00 10.47
N GLU A 532 25.66 5.40 10.82
CA GLU A 532 24.69 4.52 11.48
C GLU A 532 24.03 3.59 10.45
N VAL A 533 24.01 2.28 10.69
CA VAL A 533 23.30 1.33 9.82
C VAL A 533 21.90 1.08 10.37
N LEU A 534 20.91 1.63 9.68
CA LEU A 534 19.49 1.44 9.94
C LEU A 534 18.98 0.26 9.12
N VAL A 535 18.39 -0.75 9.77
CA VAL A 535 17.88 -1.95 9.09
C VAL A 535 16.37 -2.07 9.29
N GLN A 536 15.63 -2.26 8.20
CA GLN A 536 14.18 -2.46 8.26
C GLN A 536 13.82 -3.65 9.17
N GLY A 537 12.85 -3.42 10.05
CA GLY A 537 12.35 -4.43 11.00
C GLY A 537 12.89 -4.26 12.42
N GLU A 538 14.02 -3.57 12.60
CA GLU A 538 14.61 -3.29 13.92
C GLU A 538 13.84 -2.18 14.65
N LEU A 539 13.45 -1.12 13.93
CA LEU A 539 12.67 0.00 14.43
C LEU A 539 11.42 0.22 13.58
N PRO A 540 10.38 0.92 14.09
CA PRO A 540 9.22 1.32 13.30
C PRO A 540 9.63 2.12 12.06
N LYS A 541 8.89 1.94 10.94
CA LYS A 541 9.21 2.57 9.64
C LYS A 541 9.42 4.07 9.76
N ARG A 542 8.51 4.77 10.44
CA ARG A 542 8.60 6.23 10.67
C ARG A 542 9.90 6.63 11.37
N VAL A 543 10.29 5.92 12.43
CA VAL A 543 11.52 6.21 13.19
C VAL A 543 12.77 5.99 12.33
N LEU A 544 12.81 4.93 11.51
CA LEU A 544 13.91 4.69 10.57
C LEU A 544 14.03 5.83 9.56
N MET A 545 12.90 6.31 9.02
CA MET A 545 12.88 7.42 8.07
C MET A 545 13.31 8.74 8.71
N ASP A 546 12.81 9.03 9.91
CA ASP A 546 13.16 10.25 10.64
C ASP A 546 14.65 10.26 10.99
N ARG A 547 15.20 9.15 11.52
CA ARG A 547 16.64 9.00 11.74
C ARG A 547 17.49 9.14 10.48
N PHE A 548 17.03 8.56 9.37
CA PHE A 548 17.76 8.68 8.11
C PHE A 548 17.83 10.14 7.65
N ARG A 549 16.73 10.90 7.77
CA ARG A 549 16.69 12.33 7.44
C ARG A 549 17.55 13.16 8.37
N GLU A 550 17.45 12.92 9.69
CA GLU A 550 18.28 13.59 10.69
C GLU A 550 19.77 13.30 10.52
N GLY A 551 20.15 12.14 9.94
CA GLY A 551 21.53 11.83 9.60
C GLY A 551 22.12 12.74 8.51
N ALA A 552 21.29 13.48 7.77
CA ALA A 552 21.75 14.47 6.81
C ALA A 552 22.14 15.81 7.45
N ASP A 553 21.83 16.04 8.73
CA ASP A 553 22.10 17.30 9.42
C ASP A 553 23.60 17.48 9.70
N ALA A 554 24.06 18.73 9.59
CA ALA A 554 25.46 19.08 9.82
C ALA A 554 25.93 18.69 11.24
N GLY A 555 27.05 17.97 11.32
CA GLY A 555 27.65 17.54 12.60
C GLY A 555 27.09 16.23 13.17
N ARG A 556 26.19 15.53 12.46
CA ARG A 556 25.77 14.17 12.79
C ARG A 556 26.48 13.14 11.91
N ALA A 557 26.59 11.91 12.41
CA ALA A 557 26.95 10.77 11.58
C ALA A 557 25.79 10.48 10.63
N GLY A 558 26.05 10.39 9.32
CA GLY A 558 25.00 10.05 8.36
C GLY A 558 24.60 8.58 8.45
N CYS A 559 23.50 8.25 7.78
CA CYS A 559 22.81 6.99 7.97
C CYS A 559 22.79 6.17 6.69
N VAL A 560 23.14 4.88 6.78
CA VAL A 560 22.83 3.89 5.74
C VAL A 560 21.50 3.23 6.08
N LEU A 561 20.55 3.20 5.15
CA LEU A 561 19.31 2.46 5.32
C LEU A 561 19.32 1.20 4.46
N VAL A 562 19.19 0.02 5.08
CA VAL A 562 19.04 -1.27 4.40
C VAL A 562 17.59 -1.72 4.50
N ALA A 563 16.92 -1.79 3.35
CA ALA A 563 15.48 -2.03 3.29
C ALA A 563 15.05 -2.88 2.09
N SER A 564 13.91 -3.57 2.20
CA SER A 564 13.29 -4.34 1.11
C SER A 564 12.36 -3.48 0.25
N ALA A 565 12.00 -3.95 -0.95
CA ALA A 565 11.11 -3.27 -1.90
C ALA A 565 9.89 -2.56 -1.26
N SER A 566 9.19 -3.25 -0.36
CA SER A 566 7.99 -2.72 0.34
C SER A 566 8.24 -1.51 1.23
N PHE A 567 9.49 -1.22 1.57
CA PHE A 567 9.87 -0.06 2.37
C PHE A 567 10.01 1.21 1.53
N TRP A 568 10.29 1.08 0.24
CA TRP A 568 10.71 2.18 -0.62
C TRP A 568 9.56 3.11 -0.98
N GLU A 569 8.33 2.61 -0.93
CA GLU A 569 7.12 3.40 -1.15
C GLU A 569 6.94 4.45 -0.06
N GLY A 570 6.71 5.69 -0.48
CA GLY A 570 6.63 6.84 0.43
C GLY A 570 7.97 7.30 1.02
N PHE A 571 9.11 6.73 0.61
CA PHE A 571 10.42 7.27 1.00
C PHE A 571 10.77 8.52 0.19
N ASP A 572 10.96 9.63 0.90
CA ASP A 572 11.38 10.91 0.34
C ASP A 572 12.49 11.52 1.22
N ALA A 573 13.70 11.59 0.64
CA ALA A 573 14.90 12.16 1.22
C ALA A 573 15.63 12.92 0.09
N PRO A 574 15.27 14.19 -0.16
CA PRO A 574 15.83 14.97 -1.25
C PRO A 574 17.22 15.53 -0.92
N GLY A 575 17.96 15.94 -1.95
CA GLY A 575 19.25 16.59 -1.80
C GLY A 575 20.33 15.66 -1.27
N ASP A 576 21.24 16.23 -0.49
CA ASP A 576 22.41 15.51 0.01
C ASP A 576 22.05 14.40 1.00
N ALA A 577 20.81 14.29 1.48
CA ALA A 577 20.41 13.20 2.37
C ALA A 577 20.58 11.80 1.75
N LEU A 578 20.51 11.68 0.42
CA LEU A 578 20.69 10.43 -0.30
C LEU A 578 21.47 10.65 -1.60
N GLN A 579 22.68 10.08 -1.68
CA GLN A 579 23.56 10.23 -2.86
C GLN A 579 23.98 8.88 -3.46
N LEU A 580 23.78 7.77 -2.75
CA LEU A 580 24.03 6.43 -3.27
C LEU A 580 22.82 5.53 -3.07
N VAL A 581 22.31 4.96 -4.16
CA VAL A 581 21.30 3.89 -4.11
C VAL A 581 21.94 2.60 -4.62
N VAL A 582 21.86 1.53 -3.83
CA VAL A 582 22.39 0.21 -4.19
C VAL A 582 21.23 -0.78 -4.29
N ILE A 583 21.02 -1.39 -5.46
CA ILE A 583 20.04 -2.47 -5.67
C ILE A 583 20.80 -3.80 -5.70
N ASP A 584 20.47 -4.73 -4.81
CA ASP A 584 21.17 -6.00 -4.70
C ASP A 584 20.99 -6.87 -5.95
N LYS A 585 19.74 -7.03 -6.40
CA LYS A 585 19.35 -7.94 -7.49
C LYS A 585 18.24 -7.34 -8.34
N LEU A 586 18.12 -7.79 -9.59
CA LEU A 586 16.97 -7.41 -10.42
C LEU A 586 15.66 -7.87 -9.76
N PRO A 587 14.67 -6.97 -9.57
CA PRO A 587 13.45 -7.22 -8.81
C PRO A 587 12.39 -7.97 -9.64
N PHE A 588 12.73 -9.16 -10.13
CA PHE A 588 11.74 -10.01 -10.79
C PHE A 588 10.71 -10.55 -9.79
N PRO A 589 9.44 -10.71 -10.21
CA PRO A 589 8.42 -11.32 -9.37
C PRO A 589 8.85 -12.75 -8.97
N PRO A 590 8.57 -13.19 -7.73
CA PRO A 590 8.95 -14.53 -7.29
C PRO A 590 8.24 -15.59 -8.14
N PRO A 591 8.98 -16.50 -8.81
CA PRO A 591 8.37 -17.48 -9.71
C PRO A 591 7.51 -18.53 -8.99
N ASN A 592 7.75 -18.70 -7.68
CA ASN A 592 6.98 -19.63 -6.83
C ASN A 592 5.79 -18.94 -6.16
N ASP A 593 5.52 -17.66 -6.46
CA ASP A 593 4.30 -17.01 -5.98
C ASP A 593 3.10 -17.56 -6.78
N PRO A 594 2.05 -18.08 -6.10
CA PRO A 594 0.92 -18.72 -6.77
C PRO A 594 0.16 -17.79 -7.74
N LEU A 595 0.06 -16.50 -7.42
CA LEU A 595 -0.62 -15.52 -8.26
C LEU A 595 0.22 -15.20 -9.50
N VAL A 596 1.55 -15.07 -9.33
CA VAL A 596 2.50 -14.90 -10.44
C VAL A 596 2.44 -16.08 -11.40
N GLU A 597 2.42 -17.30 -10.87
CA GLU A 597 2.34 -18.51 -11.68
C GLU A 597 1.01 -18.59 -12.43
N ALA A 598 -0.12 -18.36 -11.76
CA ALA A 598 -1.43 -18.42 -12.40
C ALA A 598 -1.60 -17.33 -13.49
N ARG A 599 -1.08 -16.11 -13.26
CA ARG A 599 -1.01 -15.07 -14.30
C ARG A 599 -0.14 -15.49 -15.48
N SER A 600 0.98 -16.16 -15.21
CA SER A 600 1.88 -16.66 -16.25
C SER A 600 1.23 -17.74 -17.10
N GLN A 601 0.55 -18.70 -16.47
CA GLN A 601 -0.21 -19.76 -17.15
C GLN A 601 -1.32 -19.19 -18.03
N ARG A 602 -2.05 -18.16 -17.56
CA ARG A 602 -3.08 -17.48 -18.36
C ARG A 602 -2.49 -16.84 -19.61
N LEU A 603 -1.36 -16.15 -19.50
CA LEU A 603 -0.68 -15.54 -20.66
C LEU A 603 -0.18 -16.60 -21.64
N GLU A 604 0.42 -17.68 -21.14
CA GLU A 604 0.91 -18.79 -21.96
C GLU A 604 -0.24 -19.52 -22.68
N ALA A 605 -1.39 -19.69 -22.04
CA ALA A 605 -2.60 -20.24 -22.66
C ALA A 605 -3.14 -19.35 -23.80
N GLN A 606 -2.86 -18.05 -23.77
CA GLN A 606 -3.17 -17.10 -24.83
C GLN A 606 -2.09 -17.04 -25.92
N GLY A 607 -1.05 -17.89 -25.86
CA GLY A 607 0.09 -17.87 -26.78
C GLY A 607 1.05 -16.69 -26.56
N ARG A 608 0.97 -16.01 -25.42
CA ARG A 608 1.81 -14.87 -25.04
C ARG A 608 2.98 -15.34 -24.17
N SER A 609 4.04 -14.52 -24.10
CA SER A 609 5.20 -14.78 -23.26
C SER A 609 4.98 -14.20 -21.86
N SER A 610 4.81 -15.07 -20.85
CA SER A 610 4.72 -14.67 -19.43
C SER A 610 5.95 -13.84 -18.98
N PHE A 611 7.13 -14.17 -19.49
CA PHE A 611 8.34 -13.42 -19.20
C PHE A 611 8.30 -12.01 -19.81
N SER A 612 7.93 -11.88 -21.09
CA SER A 612 7.98 -10.61 -21.83
C SER A 612 6.84 -9.66 -21.49
N ASP A 613 5.66 -10.20 -21.17
CA ASP A 613 4.43 -9.44 -21.00
C ASP A 613 4.05 -9.21 -19.53
N TYR A 614 4.64 -9.97 -18.60
CA TYR A 614 4.41 -9.82 -17.16
C TYR A 614 5.70 -9.62 -16.38
N SER A 615 6.60 -10.61 -16.34
CA SER A 615 7.76 -10.59 -15.43
C SER A 615 8.73 -9.43 -15.72
N LEU A 616 8.95 -9.12 -16.99
CA LEU A 616 9.89 -8.08 -17.41
C LEU A 616 9.33 -6.67 -17.20
N PRO A 617 8.08 -6.34 -17.59
CA PRO A 617 7.44 -5.07 -17.21
C PRO A 617 7.36 -4.85 -15.70
N GLU A 618 7.01 -5.89 -14.93
CA GLU A 618 6.96 -5.84 -13.46
C GLU A 618 8.32 -5.44 -12.87
N ALA A 619 9.39 -6.13 -13.32
CA ALA A 619 10.75 -5.81 -12.90
C ALA A 619 11.19 -4.41 -13.34
N ALA A 620 10.77 -3.95 -14.53
CA ALA A 620 11.08 -2.61 -15.02
C ALA A 620 10.43 -1.52 -14.16
N VAL A 621 9.16 -1.69 -13.78
CA VAL A 621 8.43 -0.78 -12.90
C VAL A 621 9.11 -0.72 -11.53
N ALA A 622 9.34 -1.87 -10.89
CA ALA A 622 9.99 -1.93 -9.58
C ALA A 622 11.41 -1.32 -9.60
N LEU A 623 12.18 -1.57 -10.67
CA LEU A 623 13.53 -1.01 -10.84
C LEU A 623 13.50 0.51 -11.01
N LYS A 624 12.58 1.03 -11.83
CA LYS A 624 12.39 2.49 -12.03
C LYS A 624 11.94 3.17 -10.75
N GLN A 625 11.12 2.53 -9.92
CA GLN A 625 10.72 3.06 -8.61
C GLN A 625 11.86 3.08 -7.59
N GLY A 626 12.71 2.07 -7.58
CA GLY A 626 13.94 2.05 -6.76
C GLY A 626 14.92 3.15 -7.18
N ALA A 627 15.16 3.27 -8.50
CA ALA A 627 16.02 4.30 -9.07
C ALA A 627 15.49 5.73 -8.85
N GLY A 628 14.17 5.94 -8.94
CA GLY A 628 13.51 7.22 -8.76
C GLY A 628 13.59 7.82 -7.34
N ARG A 629 14.23 7.12 -6.40
CA ARG A 629 14.57 7.65 -5.06
C ARG A 629 15.84 8.49 -5.06
N LEU A 630 16.73 8.28 -6.03
CA LEU A 630 18.03 8.95 -6.09
C LEU A 630 17.89 10.45 -6.40
N ILE A 631 17.08 10.80 -7.42
CA ILE A 631 16.90 12.18 -7.87
C ILE A 631 15.47 12.65 -7.60
N ARG A 632 15.34 13.65 -6.73
CA ARG A 632 14.06 14.27 -6.32
C ARG A 632 13.98 15.76 -6.66
N ARG A 633 15.11 16.44 -6.80
CA ARG A 633 15.23 17.86 -7.18
C ARG A 633 16.22 18.03 -8.33
N GLU A 634 16.16 19.20 -8.97
CA GLU A 634 17.05 19.61 -10.07
C GLU A 634 18.52 19.75 -9.63
N THR A 635 18.77 19.88 -8.33
CA THR A 635 20.12 20.00 -7.74
C THR A 635 20.67 18.69 -7.20
N ASP A 636 19.86 17.63 -7.16
CA ASP A 636 20.29 16.36 -6.58
C ASP A 636 21.33 15.71 -7.50
N CYS A 637 22.37 15.13 -6.91
CA CYS A 637 23.37 14.36 -7.63
C CYS A 637 23.60 13.04 -6.92
N GLY A 638 23.90 11.96 -7.66
CA GLY A 638 24.13 10.67 -7.02
C GLY A 638 24.54 9.53 -7.94
N VAL A 639 24.71 8.35 -7.36
CA VAL A 639 25.05 7.12 -8.07
C VAL A 639 24.03 6.02 -7.77
N LEU A 640 23.55 5.35 -8.81
CA LEU A 640 22.78 4.11 -8.72
C LEU A 640 23.72 2.93 -9.04
N ALA A 641 23.90 2.03 -8.09
CA ALA A 641 24.62 0.77 -8.29
C ALA A 641 23.63 -0.40 -8.36
N ILE A 642 23.63 -1.18 -9.43
CA ILE A 642 22.82 -2.41 -9.56
C ILE A 642 23.76 -3.61 -9.55
N CYS A 643 23.74 -4.39 -8.47
CA CYS A 643 24.68 -5.49 -8.22
C CYS A 643 24.29 -6.80 -8.92
N ASP A 644 23.72 -6.72 -10.12
CA ASP A 644 23.24 -7.88 -10.87
C ASP A 644 23.78 -7.89 -12.30
N THR A 645 24.73 -8.81 -12.56
CA THR A 645 25.39 -8.92 -13.86
C THR A 645 24.43 -9.25 -14.99
N ARG A 646 23.23 -9.79 -14.69
CA ARG A 646 22.22 -10.14 -15.70
C ARG A 646 21.73 -8.91 -16.48
N LEU A 647 21.79 -7.73 -15.86
CA LEU A 647 21.39 -6.47 -16.51
C LEU A 647 22.24 -6.14 -17.74
N VAL A 648 23.52 -6.53 -17.74
CA VAL A 648 24.43 -6.33 -18.88
C VAL A 648 24.65 -7.61 -19.70
N ALA A 649 24.56 -8.79 -19.07
CA ALA A 649 24.84 -10.07 -19.72
C ALA A 649 23.66 -10.65 -20.51
N MET A 650 22.41 -10.34 -20.14
CA MET A 650 21.22 -10.93 -20.77
C MET A 650 20.59 -9.99 -21.81
N GLY A 651 19.97 -10.56 -22.84
CA GLY A 651 19.32 -9.80 -23.91
C GLY A 651 18.21 -8.86 -23.43
N TYR A 652 17.43 -9.29 -22.43
CA TYR A 652 16.38 -8.47 -21.81
C TYR A 652 16.93 -7.28 -21.01
N GLY A 653 18.21 -7.30 -20.64
CA GLY A 653 18.86 -6.24 -19.88
C GLY A 653 18.77 -4.88 -20.58
N ARG A 654 18.79 -4.86 -21.92
CA ARG A 654 18.60 -3.62 -22.70
C ARG A 654 17.24 -2.97 -22.46
N ARG A 655 16.18 -3.79 -22.34
CA ARG A 655 14.81 -3.30 -22.08
C ARG A 655 14.69 -2.73 -20.66
N LEU A 656 15.29 -3.39 -19.67
CA LEU A 656 15.36 -2.86 -18.29
C LEU A 656 16.17 -1.55 -18.21
N LEU A 657 17.30 -1.48 -18.91
CA LEU A 657 18.11 -0.25 -18.99
C LEU A 657 17.36 0.89 -19.68
N ALA A 658 16.56 0.60 -20.71
CA ALA A 658 15.74 1.60 -21.39
C ALA A 658 14.57 2.10 -20.54
N ALA A 659 14.10 1.32 -19.57
CA ALA A 659 13.07 1.74 -18.62
C ALA A 659 13.63 2.66 -17.51
N LEU A 660 14.94 2.61 -17.24
CA LEU A 660 15.60 3.50 -16.31
C LEU A 660 15.76 4.91 -16.91
N PRO A 661 15.81 5.97 -16.08
CA PRO A 661 16.25 7.27 -16.54
C PRO A 661 17.64 7.22 -17.19
N PRO A 662 17.92 8.10 -18.18
CA PRO A 662 19.15 8.06 -18.98
C PRO A 662 20.37 8.59 -18.19
N MET A 663 20.84 7.80 -17.22
CA MET A 663 22.01 8.12 -16.39
C MET A 663 23.33 7.89 -17.14
N ARG A 664 24.38 8.63 -16.74
CA ARG A 664 25.75 8.41 -17.23
C ARG A 664 26.24 7.02 -16.83
N ARG A 665 26.70 6.19 -17.77
CA ARG A 665 27.21 4.85 -17.45
C ARG A 665 28.62 4.93 -16.86
N LEU A 666 28.82 4.23 -15.74
CA LEU A 666 30.11 4.03 -15.09
C LEU A 666 30.60 2.63 -15.48
N GLU A 667 31.69 2.54 -16.23
CA GLU A 667 32.10 1.31 -16.92
C GLU A 667 33.01 0.43 -16.06
N SER A 668 33.64 1.00 -15.02
CA SER A 668 34.58 0.33 -14.13
C SER A 668 34.37 0.67 -12.65
N GLU A 669 34.96 -0.13 -11.76
CA GLU A 669 34.95 0.16 -10.30
C GLU A 669 35.71 1.47 -10.00
N ALA A 670 36.74 1.80 -10.79
CA ALA A 670 37.44 3.09 -10.68
C ALA A 670 36.55 4.28 -11.04
N ASP A 671 35.71 4.16 -12.07
CA ASP A 671 34.74 5.21 -12.42
C ASP A 671 33.68 5.40 -11.32
N PHE A 672 33.27 4.29 -10.69
CA PHE A 672 32.38 4.33 -9.53
C PHE A 672 33.03 5.07 -8.35
N GLU A 673 34.26 4.70 -7.98
CA GLU A 673 35.00 5.36 -6.89
C GLU A 673 35.24 6.85 -7.18
N ALA A 674 35.58 7.20 -8.43
CA ALA A 674 35.74 8.59 -8.85
C ALA A 674 34.43 9.38 -8.72
N ALA A 675 33.30 8.83 -9.19
CA ALA A 675 31.99 9.48 -9.08
C ALA A 675 31.56 9.68 -7.60
N ILE A 676 31.84 8.71 -6.73
CA ILE A 676 31.60 8.85 -5.28
C ILE A 676 32.50 9.95 -4.69
N GLY A 677 33.76 10.02 -5.10
CA GLY A 677 34.69 11.08 -4.67
C GLY A 677 34.27 12.48 -5.12
N GLU A 678 33.73 12.63 -6.33
CA GLU A 678 33.17 13.89 -6.84
C GLU A 678 32.03 14.40 -5.94
N LEU A 679 31.10 13.51 -5.57
CA LEU A 679 29.95 13.83 -4.70
C LEU A 679 30.38 14.26 -3.28
N ARG A 680 31.46 13.67 -2.77
CA ARG A 680 32.04 14.07 -1.47
C ARG A 680 32.61 15.50 -1.54
N ASN A 681 33.28 15.84 -2.63
CA ASN A 681 33.95 17.12 -2.78
C ASN A 681 32.96 18.28 -3.04
N SER A 682 31.82 18.01 -3.68
CA SER A 682 30.77 19.03 -3.89
C SER A 682 30.10 19.53 -2.60
N LEU A 683 30.32 18.84 -1.48
CA LEU A 683 29.83 19.23 -0.14
C LEU A 683 30.82 20.09 0.64
N SER A 684 32.08 20.11 0.21
CA SER A 684 33.16 20.86 0.87
C SER A 684 33.38 22.24 0.25
N ALA A 685 32.66 22.55 -0.84
CA ALA A 685 32.64 23.83 -1.56
C ALA A 685 31.31 24.53 -1.32
#